data_AF-A0A3E4PVU8-F1
#
_entry.id   AF-A0A3E4PVU8-F1
#
_cell.length_a   1.000
_cell.length_b   1.000
_cell.length_c   1.000
_cell.angle_alpha   90.00
_cell.angle_beta   90.00
_cell.angle_gamma   90.00
#
_symmetry.space_group_name_H-M   'P 1'
#
loop_
_entity.id
_entity.type
_entity.pdbx_description
1 polymer ?
#
loop_
_entity_poly.entity_id
_entity_poly.type
_entity_poly.pdbx_seq_one_letter_code
_entity_poly.pdbx_strand_id
1 'polypeptide(L)'
;MIQKLSASIFLCLWGIISVYGNLYPAIDKDPLSIAVEAFDNQTYPYSKERIQKEIQNRNVRWTTHLMSAAGTFYEATGQKRFLNMSEEIFRYAVTAWEKDEQLMRGRDDFFSTRNVAATYKLLKKERRLKGNEAREIVIRFADLHFEPHFITDHNQGQERALGFTRMYNLFPDAPNANQWKAYTDTMWNFWYANKDVDETATLYSAIHLNDIITIAQESGRVELLQTPEIEQWFSRYLHQQAPSGYMPEYGDDFFFAYFEWIVVFEKMARLTGNATYQEAARKLYKTGLPNLPEKYTKRGWFLRDACEWASIAEITLLPPFIPKTSIPDWGGMVTTRTNREGQGGIPDQLLLTASHVPGTPFVMSDLYAEGSHKHPNLRGTINYFETDCCPHFHGVQRHATDMRHGNTVILMKEKSNGFPFGEGSNRWLTNRWFTDWIDFSSTTHISKSDPQMRGFQNITFRFQNGQPGEVICIDKVRLRGKAGEKILHDCNTLDAWGDGVELADNEKGGKMIRITLKDNGIHFINLKVAADFSLNEYRYIGCDWKHYTTDGRIKSPMSFKIRAYNKIRKPVEDYVHEEVGVLFNPNIVRTAKVVNKDKDSYAEVILDNHCVDGSTLQRRMVLTAEGILILQDHLIPGEDTEGYTAGSIWQLYQMDERGENWFSTHGGKKIYRDTPNAGQPWKDASGNEIEKRQLLVYFEKQPDCSYGFQKQEYTIQPTTVFSKQRVTPFEPLTFVTVIVPYSIKKKAVDIVQSLSTRTLDGCSTVQIKNNKEEITIQIDMKGNWNVFRK
;
A
#
# COMPACT_ATOMS: atom_id res chain seq x y z
N MET A 1 -7.46 1.25 52.24
CA MET A 1 -6.54 1.18 51.07
C MET A 1 -7.25 0.74 49.78
N ILE A 2 -8.31 -0.07 49.86
CA ILE A 2 -9.12 -0.52 48.70
C ILE A 2 -10.04 0.58 48.10
N GLN A 3 -10.43 1.61 48.87
CA GLN A 3 -11.27 2.72 48.37
C GLN A 3 -10.55 3.78 47.52
N LYS A 4 -9.21 3.87 47.53
CA LYS A 4 -8.46 4.83 46.69
C LYS A 4 -8.16 4.29 45.28
N LEU A 5 -8.15 2.96 45.12
CA LEU A 5 -7.96 2.32 43.81
C LEU A 5 -9.22 2.43 42.94
N SER A 6 -10.41 2.34 43.54
CA SER A 6 -11.69 2.47 42.81
C SER A 6 -11.95 3.89 42.31
N ALA A 7 -11.55 4.91 43.07
CA ALA A 7 -11.72 6.31 42.68
C ALA A 7 -10.85 6.71 41.48
N SER A 8 -9.64 6.17 41.37
CA SER A 8 -8.72 6.47 40.25
C SER A 8 -9.17 5.81 38.95
N ILE A 9 -9.77 4.61 39.03
CA ILE A 9 -10.38 3.92 37.88
C ILE A 9 -11.67 4.63 37.45
N PHE A 10 -12.50 5.09 38.40
CA PHE A 10 -13.71 5.85 38.10
C PHE A 10 -13.42 7.24 37.50
N LEU A 11 -12.37 7.93 37.94
CA LEU A 11 -11.96 9.23 37.37
C LEU A 11 -11.37 9.10 35.96
N CYS A 12 -10.65 8.01 35.65
CA CYS A 12 -10.22 7.72 34.28
C CYS A 12 -11.41 7.41 33.35
N LEU A 13 -12.44 6.72 33.84
CA LEU A 13 -13.69 6.48 33.09
C LEU A 13 -14.52 7.76 32.90
N TRP A 14 -14.56 8.67 33.87
CA TRP A 14 -15.28 9.95 33.76
C TRP A 14 -14.55 11.00 32.92
N GLY A 15 -13.22 10.96 32.87
CA GLY A 15 -12.43 11.76 31.93
C GLY A 15 -12.69 11.41 30.45
N ILE A 16 -13.14 10.18 30.18
CA ILE A 16 -13.57 9.72 28.85
C ILE A 16 -15.00 10.19 28.51
N ILE A 17 -15.85 10.44 29.51
CA ILE A 17 -17.28 10.78 29.33
C ILE A 17 -17.52 12.30 29.30
N SER A 18 -16.69 13.11 29.96
CA SER A 18 -17.02 14.53 30.22
C SER A 18 -16.61 15.55 29.15
N VAL A 19 -15.88 15.16 28.09
CA VAL A 19 -15.43 16.12 27.05
C VAL A 19 -16.28 16.08 25.78
N TYR A 20 -17.00 14.99 25.51
CA TYR A 20 -17.84 14.88 24.30
C TYR A 20 -19.19 14.27 24.64
N GLY A 21 -20.18 15.14 24.79
CA GLY A 21 -21.59 14.77 24.91
C GLY A 21 -22.09 14.08 23.65
N ASN A 22 -21.90 12.77 23.59
CA ASN A 22 -22.82 11.77 23.05
C ASN A 22 -22.27 10.40 23.41
N LEU A 23 -23.05 9.65 24.20
CA LEU A 23 -22.79 8.26 24.57
C LEU A 23 -22.82 7.39 23.30
N TYR A 24 -21.65 7.16 22.71
CA TYR A 24 -21.46 6.12 21.70
C TYR A 24 -21.35 4.75 22.41
N PRO A 25 -21.93 3.67 21.85
CA PRO A 25 -22.06 2.41 22.55
C PRO A 25 -20.71 1.85 23.00
N ALA A 26 -20.72 1.26 24.20
CA ALA A 26 -19.58 0.64 24.84
C ALA A 26 -19.06 -0.52 23.98
N ILE A 27 -17.75 -0.64 23.86
CA ILE A 27 -17.14 -1.90 23.42
C ILE A 27 -17.33 -2.86 24.61
N ASP A 28 -18.13 -3.91 24.45
CA ASP A 28 -18.51 -4.83 25.55
C ASP A 28 -17.33 -5.60 26.18
N LYS A 29 -16.17 -5.64 25.52
CA LYS A 29 -14.91 -6.22 26.02
C LYS A 29 -13.75 -5.23 25.90
N ASP A 30 -12.93 -5.17 26.94
CA ASP A 30 -11.69 -4.39 26.97
C ASP A 30 -10.73 -4.80 25.82
N PRO A 31 -10.19 -3.84 25.02
CA PRO A 31 -9.18 -4.08 23.98
C PRO A 31 -8.07 -5.06 24.34
N LEU A 32 -7.49 -4.93 25.53
CA LEU A 32 -6.39 -5.79 25.97
C LEU A 32 -6.87 -7.23 26.17
N SER A 33 -8.08 -7.43 26.68
CA SER A 33 -8.66 -8.77 26.80
C SER A 33 -8.87 -9.45 25.45
N ILE A 34 -9.31 -8.71 24.43
CA ILE A 34 -9.48 -9.25 23.06
C ILE A 34 -8.10 -9.63 22.49
N ALA A 35 -7.10 -8.77 22.67
CA ALA A 35 -5.74 -9.02 22.20
C ALA A 35 -5.12 -10.26 22.86
N VAL A 36 -5.33 -10.45 24.18
CA VAL A 36 -4.88 -11.65 24.91
C VAL A 36 -5.54 -12.92 24.36
N GLU A 37 -6.86 -12.90 24.16
CA GLU A 37 -7.61 -14.05 23.62
C GLU A 37 -7.13 -14.41 22.21
N ALA A 38 -6.91 -13.41 21.36
CA ALA A 38 -6.42 -13.60 20.00
C ALA A 38 -4.98 -14.14 19.98
N PHE A 39 -4.08 -13.57 20.79
CA PHE A 39 -2.70 -14.06 20.92
C PHE A 39 -2.66 -15.53 21.37
N ASP A 40 -3.46 -15.90 22.37
CA ASP A 40 -3.57 -17.28 22.84
C ASP A 40 -4.08 -18.23 21.74
N ASN A 41 -5.09 -17.80 20.99
CA ASN A 41 -5.65 -18.58 19.88
C ASN A 41 -4.63 -18.78 18.75
N GLN A 42 -3.91 -17.73 18.37
CA GLN A 42 -2.99 -17.72 17.23
C GLN A 42 -1.59 -18.25 17.54
N THR A 43 -1.33 -18.58 18.81
CA THR A 43 -0.12 -19.30 19.24
C THR A 43 -0.44 -20.76 19.60
N TYR A 44 -1.56 -21.32 19.15
CA TYR A 44 -1.98 -22.68 19.47
C TYR A 44 -1.60 -23.76 18.42
N PRO A 45 -1.19 -24.99 18.83
CA PRO A 45 -0.64 -25.31 20.13
C PRO A 45 0.80 -24.76 20.24
N TYR A 46 1.04 -24.00 21.30
CA TYR A 46 2.39 -23.61 21.71
C TYR A 46 3.06 -24.81 22.36
N SER A 47 4.30 -25.11 21.96
CA SER A 47 5.12 -26.13 22.61
C SER A 47 6.60 -25.83 22.44
N LYS A 48 7.42 -26.44 23.31
CA LYS A 48 8.89 -26.33 23.28
C LYS A 48 9.47 -26.84 21.96
N GLU A 49 9.00 -28.00 21.52
CA GLU A 49 9.43 -28.66 20.27
C GLU A 49 9.13 -27.78 19.06
N ARG A 50 8.00 -27.07 19.10
CA ARG A 50 7.62 -26.15 18.03
C ARG A 50 8.55 -24.96 17.94
N ILE A 51 8.86 -24.32 19.07
CA ILE A 51 9.81 -23.20 19.11
C ILE A 51 11.20 -23.62 18.65
N GLN A 52 11.68 -24.79 19.10
CA GLN A 52 12.95 -25.34 18.63
C GLN A 52 12.94 -25.54 17.11
N LYS A 53 11.85 -26.06 16.55
CA LYS A 53 11.70 -26.22 15.09
C LYS A 53 11.76 -24.89 14.34
N GLU A 54 11.10 -23.84 14.83
CA GLU A 54 11.17 -22.50 14.22
C GLU A 54 12.61 -21.96 14.20
N ILE A 55 13.36 -22.15 15.30
CA ILE A 55 14.77 -21.76 15.39
C ILE A 55 15.63 -22.55 14.40
N GLN A 56 15.47 -23.87 14.34
CA GLN A 56 16.21 -24.73 13.40
C GLN A 56 15.89 -24.40 11.94
N ASN A 57 14.66 -23.98 11.65
CA ASN A 57 14.25 -23.50 10.33
C ASN A 57 14.74 -22.07 10.01
N ARG A 58 15.54 -21.46 10.90
CA ARG A 58 16.05 -20.08 10.75
C ARG A 58 14.92 -19.05 10.60
N ASN A 59 13.82 -19.25 11.33
CA ASN A 59 12.70 -18.31 11.37
C ASN A 59 12.95 -17.15 12.36
N VAL A 60 14.12 -16.49 12.22
CA VAL A 60 14.67 -15.54 13.18
C VAL A 60 13.72 -14.38 13.46
N ARG A 61 13.14 -13.78 12.40
CA ARG A 61 12.16 -12.69 12.50
C ARG A 61 11.01 -13.04 13.43
N TRP A 62 10.27 -14.12 13.14
CA TRP A 62 9.05 -14.41 13.89
C TRP A 62 9.32 -15.03 15.26
N THR A 63 10.43 -15.76 15.45
CA THR A 63 10.83 -16.21 16.78
C THR A 63 11.18 -15.03 17.69
N THR A 64 11.89 -14.02 17.17
CA THR A 64 12.25 -12.82 17.93
C THR A 64 11.05 -11.89 18.18
N HIS A 65 10.16 -11.71 17.20
CA HIS A 65 8.88 -11.01 17.44
C HIS A 65 8.02 -11.71 18.48
N LEU A 66 7.96 -13.04 18.49
CA LEU A 66 7.14 -13.77 19.47
C LEU A 66 7.65 -13.58 20.90
N MET A 67 8.97 -13.65 21.12
CA MET A 67 9.54 -13.46 22.46
C MET A 67 9.34 -12.02 22.98
N SER A 68 9.38 -11.01 22.11
CA SER A 68 9.13 -9.62 22.50
C SER A 68 7.64 -9.35 22.71
N ALA A 69 6.77 -9.86 21.83
CA ALA A 69 5.32 -9.78 21.96
C ALA A 69 4.82 -10.39 23.28
N ALA A 70 5.29 -11.60 23.64
CA ALA A 70 4.99 -12.20 24.93
C ALA A 70 5.50 -11.32 26.09
N GLY A 71 6.67 -10.69 25.94
CA GLY A 71 7.17 -9.71 26.91
C GLY A 71 6.23 -8.51 27.09
N THR A 72 5.77 -7.91 25.99
CA THR A 72 4.82 -6.79 25.99
C THR A 72 3.50 -7.16 26.65
N PHE A 73 2.95 -8.34 26.34
CA PHE A 73 1.74 -8.84 27.02
C PHE A 73 1.96 -9.05 28.52
N TYR A 74 3.14 -9.50 28.94
CA TYR A 74 3.46 -9.58 30.37
C TYR A 74 3.48 -8.19 31.02
N GLU A 75 4.16 -7.21 30.43
CA GLU A 75 4.20 -5.86 31.00
C GLU A 75 2.80 -5.23 31.08
N ALA A 76 1.95 -5.47 30.07
CA ALA A 76 0.59 -4.94 30.01
C ALA A 76 -0.37 -5.61 31.01
N THR A 77 -0.23 -6.93 31.22
CA THR A 77 -1.23 -7.72 31.98
C THR A 77 -0.75 -8.18 33.35
N GLY A 78 0.55 -8.17 33.61
CA GLY A 78 1.18 -8.80 34.78
C GLY A 78 1.13 -10.33 34.80
N GLN A 79 0.59 -10.99 33.76
CA GLN A 79 0.42 -12.43 33.75
C GLN A 79 1.75 -13.16 33.53
N LYS A 80 2.27 -13.81 34.58
CA LYS A 80 3.57 -14.52 34.55
C LYS A 80 3.71 -15.58 33.45
N ARG A 81 2.60 -16.12 32.91
CA ARG A 81 2.64 -17.08 31.79
C ARG A 81 3.33 -16.50 30.56
N PHE A 82 3.11 -15.22 30.27
CA PHE A 82 3.74 -14.56 29.12
C PHE A 82 5.22 -14.26 29.37
N LEU A 83 5.59 -13.89 30.60
CA LEU A 83 7.01 -13.76 30.98
C LEU A 83 7.74 -15.10 30.84
N ASN A 84 7.13 -16.19 31.31
CA ASN A 84 7.70 -17.53 31.21
C ASN A 84 7.86 -17.96 29.74
N MET A 85 6.87 -17.65 28.88
CA MET A 85 6.94 -17.91 27.44
C MET A 85 8.07 -17.09 26.78
N SER A 86 8.17 -15.80 27.07
CA SER A 86 9.23 -14.91 26.59
C SER A 86 10.62 -15.41 27.00
N GLU A 87 10.79 -15.78 28.28
CA GLU A 87 12.02 -16.36 28.82
C GLU A 87 12.38 -17.68 28.13
N GLU A 88 11.42 -18.57 27.97
CA GLU A 88 11.63 -19.89 27.38
C GLU A 88 12.10 -19.79 25.91
N ILE A 89 11.43 -18.97 25.10
CA ILE A 89 11.81 -18.76 23.70
C ILE A 89 13.21 -18.13 23.62
N PHE A 90 13.48 -17.10 24.43
CA PHE A 90 14.78 -16.44 24.47
C PHE A 90 15.90 -17.41 24.82
N ARG A 91 15.72 -18.24 25.85
CA ARG A 91 16.73 -19.23 26.29
C ARG A 91 16.99 -20.29 25.23
N TYR A 92 15.96 -20.78 24.54
CA TYR A 92 16.15 -21.73 23.43
C TYR A 92 16.90 -21.10 22.27
N ALA A 93 16.56 -19.86 21.91
CA ALA A 93 17.23 -19.13 20.85
C ALA A 93 18.72 -18.94 21.18
N VAL A 94 19.04 -18.36 22.34
CA VAL A 94 20.43 -18.13 22.79
C VAL A 94 21.23 -19.43 22.85
N THR A 95 20.67 -20.49 23.46
CA THR A 95 21.37 -21.79 23.54
C THR A 95 21.65 -22.39 22.16
N ALA A 96 20.74 -22.21 21.20
CA ALA A 96 20.93 -22.67 19.83
C ALA A 96 21.98 -21.82 19.10
N TRP A 97 21.92 -20.50 19.27
CA TRP A 97 22.86 -19.55 18.67
C TRP A 97 24.29 -19.69 19.21
N GLU A 98 24.46 -20.03 20.49
CA GLU A 98 25.76 -20.38 21.09
C GLU A 98 26.41 -21.59 20.41
N LYS A 99 25.59 -22.54 19.94
CA LYS A 99 26.06 -23.76 19.29
C LYS A 99 26.28 -23.56 17.79
N ASP A 100 25.44 -22.75 17.15
CA ASP A 100 25.49 -22.48 15.72
C ASP A 100 25.07 -21.03 15.42
N GLU A 101 26.06 -20.20 15.12
CA GLU A 101 25.88 -18.80 14.74
C GLU A 101 25.03 -18.65 13.46
N GLN A 102 25.00 -19.64 12.57
CA GLN A 102 24.18 -19.58 11.35
C GLN A 102 22.68 -19.51 11.65
N LEU A 103 22.26 -19.94 12.85
CA LEU A 103 20.87 -19.84 13.31
C LEU A 103 20.49 -18.41 13.76
N MET A 104 21.46 -17.49 13.87
CA MET A 104 21.17 -16.06 14.07
C MET A 104 20.72 -15.38 12.78
N ARG A 105 20.93 -16.01 11.61
CA ARG A 105 20.55 -15.46 10.30
C ARG A 105 19.37 -16.19 9.69
N GLY A 106 18.48 -15.45 9.03
CA GLY A 106 17.26 -15.97 8.43
C GLY A 106 16.69 -15.03 7.37
N ARG A 107 15.47 -15.32 6.92
CA ARG A 107 14.75 -14.39 6.04
C ARG A 107 14.25 -13.21 6.86
N ASP A 108 14.49 -11.99 6.38
CA ASP A 108 14.04 -10.73 6.98
C ASP A 108 14.47 -10.58 8.46
N ASP A 109 15.66 -11.10 8.81
CA ASP A 109 16.21 -11.08 10.17
C ASP A 109 16.68 -9.69 10.64
N PHE A 110 16.81 -8.72 9.73
CA PHE A 110 17.10 -7.34 10.06
C PHE A 110 16.05 -6.65 10.96
N PHE A 111 14.85 -7.23 11.08
CA PHE A 111 13.82 -6.80 12.03
C PHE A 111 14.03 -7.31 13.47
N SER A 112 15.01 -8.18 13.70
CA SER A 112 15.12 -8.95 14.94
C SER A 112 15.89 -8.25 16.05
N THR A 113 16.86 -7.39 15.75
CA THR A 113 17.74 -6.75 16.74
C THR A 113 16.94 -5.99 17.80
N ARG A 114 15.91 -5.23 17.40
CA ARG A 114 15.05 -4.48 18.34
C ARG A 114 14.28 -5.37 19.31
N ASN A 115 13.92 -6.58 18.87
CA ASN A 115 13.15 -7.54 19.68
C ASN A 115 14.06 -8.28 20.67
N VAL A 116 15.22 -8.75 20.20
CA VAL A 116 16.22 -9.39 21.06
C VAL A 116 16.63 -8.44 22.19
N ALA A 117 16.89 -7.17 21.86
CA ALA A 117 17.23 -6.16 22.85
C ALA A 117 16.09 -5.89 23.86
N ALA A 118 14.85 -5.75 23.38
CA ALA A 118 13.69 -5.55 24.25
C ALA A 118 13.46 -6.73 25.21
N THR A 119 13.54 -7.96 24.72
CA THR A 119 13.40 -9.17 25.54
C THR A 119 14.53 -9.30 26.55
N TYR A 120 15.79 -9.05 26.16
CA TYR A 120 16.92 -9.07 27.09
C TYR A 120 16.73 -8.06 28.24
N LYS A 121 16.33 -6.82 27.89
CA LYS A 121 16.03 -5.75 28.86
C LYS A 121 14.96 -6.19 29.86
N LEU A 122 13.86 -6.75 29.37
CA LEU A 122 12.77 -7.24 30.22
C LEU A 122 13.23 -8.36 31.16
N LEU A 123 13.91 -9.38 30.64
CA LEU A 123 14.36 -10.51 31.45
C LEU A 123 15.40 -10.11 32.50
N LYS A 124 16.23 -9.10 32.21
CA LYS A 124 17.13 -8.48 33.21
C LYS A 124 16.35 -7.72 34.28
N LYS A 125 15.38 -6.89 33.89
CA LYS A 125 14.49 -6.13 34.80
C LYS A 125 13.78 -7.06 35.77
N GLU A 126 13.24 -8.17 35.27
CA GLU A 126 12.53 -9.20 36.05
C GLU A 126 13.45 -10.22 36.74
N ARG A 127 14.77 -9.97 36.75
CA ARG A 127 15.79 -10.81 37.39
C ARG A 127 15.78 -12.28 36.94
N ARG A 128 15.32 -12.53 35.73
CA ARG A 128 15.35 -13.85 35.07
C ARG A 128 16.75 -14.18 34.54
N LEU A 129 17.51 -13.18 34.12
CA LEU A 129 18.91 -13.31 33.70
C LEU A 129 19.87 -12.79 34.79
N LYS A 130 20.84 -13.61 35.18
CA LYS A 130 21.81 -13.30 36.25
C LYS A 130 23.11 -12.74 35.67
N GLY A 131 23.68 -11.71 36.30
CA GLY A 131 24.99 -11.16 35.90
C GLY A 131 25.05 -10.82 34.40
N ASN A 132 26.06 -11.34 33.71
CA ASN A 132 26.28 -11.17 32.26
C ASN A 132 25.73 -12.31 31.40
N GLU A 133 24.81 -13.12 31.94
CA GLU A 133 24.16 -14.20 31.19
C GLU A 133 23.61 -13.70 29.84
N ALA A 134 23.89 -14.45 28.77
CA ALA A 134 23.55 -14.17 27.37
C ALA A 134 24.11 -12.85 26.79
N ARG A 135 24.87 -12.04 27.55
CA ARG A 135 25.36 -10.72 27.12
C ARG A 135 26.19 -10.81 25.83
N GLU A 136 27.17 -11.71 25.79
CA GLU A 136 28.09 -11.86 24.65
C GLU A 136 27.34 -12.27 23.38
N ILE A 137 26.37 -13.18 23.51
CA ILE A 137 25.56 -13.68 22.39
C ILE A 137 24.61 -12.62 21.85
N VAL A 138 24.01 -11.81 22.73
CA VAL A 138 23.16 -10.70 22.31
C VAL A 138 23.97 -9.61 21.60
N ILE A 139 25.17 -9.27 22.10
CA ILE A 139 26.09 -8.34 21.40
C ILE A 139 26.48 -8.90 20.04
N ARG A 140 26.85 -10.19 19.98
CA ARG A 140 27.22 -10.86 18.74
C ARG A 140 26.08 -10.86 17.73
N PHE A 141 24.84 -11.07 18.18
CA PHE A 141 23.66 -10.98 17.33
C PHE A 141 23.56 -9.60 16.67
N ALA A 142 23.73 -8.50 17.42
CA ALA A 142 23.70 -7.16 16.85
C ALA A 142 24.85 -6.90 15.87
N ASP A 143 26.07 -7.34 16.21
CA ASP A 143 27.24 -7.20 15.32
C ASP A 143 27.05 -7.89 13.97
N LEU A 144 26.42 -9.07 13.95
CA LEU A 144 26.17 -9.82 12.72
C LEU A 144 25.15 -9.18 11.78
N HIS A 145 24.29 -8.32 12.32
CA HIS A 145 23.23 -7.59 11.59
C HIS A 145 23.59 -6.11 11.36
N PHE A 146 24.80 -5.68 11.76
CA PHE A 146 25.23 -4.29 11.62
C PHE A 146 25.72 -4.00 10.21
N GLU A 147 24.99 -3.12 9.52
CA GLU A 147 25.26 -2.67 8.15
C GLU A 147 25.42 -1.13 8.13
N PRO A 148 26.61 -0.59 8.47
CA PRO A 148 26.79 0.84 8.72
C PRO A 148 26.52 1.75 7.51
N HIS A 149 26.51 1.19 6.30
CA HIS A 149 26.28 1.93 5.05
C HIS A 149 24.83 1.86 4.56
N PHE A 150 23.94 1.13 5.26
CA PHE A 150 22.53 1.04 4.92
C PHE A 150 21.77 2.27 5.48
N ILE A 151 21.92 3.41 4.79
CA ILE A 151 21.28 4.68 5.15
C ILE A 151 20.16 5.00 4.15
N THR A 152 18.91 4.94 4.60
CA THR A 152 17.74 5.01 3.72
C THR A 152 16.47 5.45 4.47
N ASP A 153 15.55 6.13 3.78
CA ASP A 153 14.36 6.77 4.37
C ASP A 153 13.09 5.93 4.16
N HIS A 154 13.10 4.71 4.70
CA HIS A 154 11.92 3.84 4.76
C HIS A 154 12.03 2.90 5.96
N ASN A 155 10.99 2.08 6.17
CA ASN A 155 10.83 1.26 7.36
C ASN A 155 12.06 0.38 7.73
N GLN A 156 12.78 -0.21 6.76
CA GLN A 156 13.91 -1.09 7.07
C GLN A 156 15.10 -0.33 7.66
N GLY A 157 15.37 0.89 7.16
CA GLY A 157 16.43 1.73 7.69
C GLY A 157 16.16 2.12 9.13
N GLN A 158 14.94 2.57 9.44
CA GLN A 158 14.60 2.97 10.80
C GLN A 158 14.44 1.80 11.76
N GLU A 159 13.90 0.65 11.33
CA GLU A 159 13.84 -0.54 12.21
C GLU A 159 15.24 -0.98 12.67
N ARG A 160 16.23 -0.95 11.76
CA ARG A 160 17.64 -1.21 12.10
C ARG A 160 18.15 -0.17 13.09
N ALA A 161 17.92 1.12 12.83
CA ALA A 161 18.33 2.21 13.72
C ALA A 161 17.71 2.08 15.13
N LEU A 162 16.44 1.66 15.24
CA LEU A 162 15.81 1.36 16.52
C LEU A 162 16.47 0.19 17.24
N GLY A 163 16.80 -0.89 16.52
CA GLY A 163 17.55 -2.01 17.05
C GLY A 163 18.88 -1.57 17.67
N PHE A 164 19.65 -0.77 16.95
CA PHE A 164 20.93 -0.25 17.43
C PHE A 164 20.79 0.78 18.56
N THR A 165 19.71 1.57 18.56
CA THR A 165 19.34 2.46 19.68
C THR A 165 19.23 1.69 20.98
N ARG A 166 18.48 0.59 20.96
CA ARG A 166 18.32 -0.30 22.12
C ARG A 166 19.64 -0.96 22.53
N MET A 167 20.44 -1.38 21.56
CA MET A 167 21.70 -2.08 21.83
C MET A 167 22.75 -1.19 22.48
N TYR A 168 23.00 0.02 21.99
CA TYR A 168 23.99 0.92 22.63
C TYR A 168 23.50 1.42 23.99
N ASN A 169 22.19 1.53 24.21
CA ASN A 169 21.61 1.85 25.52
C ASN A 169 21.80 0.71 26.54
N LEU A 170 21.70 -0.55 26.09
CA LEU A 170 21.89 -1.73 26.95
C LEU A 170 23.35 -2.05 27.22
N PHE A 171 24.21 -1.87 26.22
CA PHE A 171 25.63 -2.24 26.25
C PHE A 171 26.51 -1.06 25.80
N PRO A 172 26.55 0.04 26.58
CA PRO A 172 27.37 1.20 26.23
C PRO A 172 28.87 0.89 26.20
N ASP A 173 29.29 -0.21 26.81
CA ASP A 173 30.65 -0.72 26.87
C ASP A 173 30.94 -1.80 25.82
N ALA A 174 30.00 -2.14 24.93
CA ALA A 174 30.26 -3.07 23.85
C ALA A 174 31.27 -2.48 22.83
N PRO A 175 32.13 -3.31 22.20
CA PRO A 175 33.17 -2.82 21.28
C PRO A 175 32.64 -1.92 20.15
N ASN A 176 31.46 -2.25 19.62
CA ASN A 176 30.83 -1.52 18.51
C ASN A 176 29.74 -0.52 18.95
N ALA A 177 29.54 -0.29 20.25
CA ALA A 177 28.49 0.60 20.75
C ALA A 177 28.57 2.02 20.15
N ASN A 178 29.77 2.57 20.02
CA ASN A 178 29.99 3.87 19.40
C ASN A 178 29.62 3.88 17.90
N GLN A 179 29.87 2.78 17.19
CA GLN A 179 29.52 2.65 15.77
C GLN A 179 28.01 2.52 15.58
N TRP A 180 27.35 1.72 16.43
CA TRP A 180 25.89 1.61 16.47
C TRP A 180 25.24 2.96 16.72
N LYS A 181 25.74 3.72 17.71
CA LYS A 181 25.25 5.07 17.98
C LYS A 181 25.47 6.01 16.79
N ALA A 182 26.66 6.01 16.20
CA ALA A 182 26.97 6.85 15.04
C ALA A 182 26.07 6.54 13.83
N TYR A 183 25.75 5.26 13.61
CA TYR A 183 24.78 4.84 12.61
C TYR A 183 23.38 5.37 12.91
N THR A 184 22.87 5.19 14.13
CA THR A 184 21.57 5.73 14.55
C THR A 184 21.52 7.25 14.40
N ASP A 185 22.56 7.97 14.79
CA ASP A 185 22.64 9.43 14.63
C ASP A 185 22.61 9.83 13.15
N THR A 186 23.30 9.09 12.29
CA THR A 186 23.32 9.33 10.84
C THR A 186 21.94 9.10 10.22
N MET A 187 21.29 7.98 10.55
CA MET A 187 19.92 7.66 10.12
C MET A 187 18.91 8.71 10.58
N TRP A 188 19.00 9.13 11.85
CA TRP A 188 18.14 10.18 12.40
C TRP A 188 18.33 11.48 11.64
N ASN A 189 19.57 11.94 11.45
CA ASN A 189 19.86 13.20 10.78
C ASN A 189 19.46 13.18 9.30
N PHE A 190 19.60 12.03 8.64
CA PHE A 190 19.17 11.85 7.26
C PHE A 190 17.67 12.08 7.09
N TRP A 191 16.85 11.43 7.92
CA TRP A 191 15.40 11.64 7.93
C TRP A 191 15.01 13.05 8.44
N TYR A 192 15.61 13.50 9.53
CA TYR A 192 15.26 14.76 10.19
C TYR A 192 15.56 16.00 9.32
N ALA A 193 16.48 15.89 8.36
CA ALA A 193 16.70 16.94 7.38
C ALA A 193 15.47 17.18 6.49
N ASN A 194 14.71 16.12 6.20
CA ASN A 194 13.49 16.19 5.38
C ASN A 194 12.23 16.46 6.21
N LYS A 195 12.18 15.94 7.46
CA LYS A 195 11.01 16.01 8.37
C LYS A 195 9.71 15.43 7.76
N ASP A 196 9.86 14.57 6.77
CA ASP A 196 8.83 13.80 6.08
C ASP A 196 9.50 12.47 5.64
N VAL A 197 8.73 11.52 5.11
CA VAL A 197 9.24 10.20 4.73
C VAL A 197 9.03 9.90 3.24
N ASP A 198 10.02 9.23 2.62
CA ASP A 198 9.93 8.71 1.25
C ASP A 198 8.99 7.49 1.12
N GLU A 199 8.45 6.99 2.23
CA GLU A 199 7.55 5.84 2.26
C GLU A 199 6.17 6.18 1.65
N THR A 200 5.76 5.44 0.61
CA THR A 200 4.48 5.61 -0.09
C THR A 200 3.68 4.32 -0.08
N ALA A 201 3.42 3.84 1.13
CA ALA A 201 2.44 2.81 1.40
C ALA A 201 1.87 2.99 2.81
N THR A 202 0.55 2.84 2.98
CA THR A 202 -0.13 3.21 4.24
C THR A 202 0.36 2.38 5.43
N LEU A 203 0.47 1.05 5.32
CA LEU A 203 1.05 0.18 6.34
C LEU A 203 2.50 0.52 6.67
N TYR A 204 3.33 0.61 5.64
CA TYR A 204 4.77 0.79 5.83
C TYR A 204 5.07 2.15 6.45
N SER A 205 4.26 3.18 6.13
CA SER A 205 4.30 4.47 6.79
C SER A 205 4.09 4.31 8.29
N ALA A 206 3.05 3.59 8.75
CA ALA A 206 2.82 3.40 10.19
C ALA A 206 4.02 2.76 10.90
N ILE A 207 4.61 1.70 10.32
CA ILE A 207 5.78 1.03 10.90
C ILE A 207 6.93 2.03 11.03
N HIS A 208 7.21 2.75 9.93
CA HIS A 208 8.27 3.74 9.86
C HIS A 208 8.08 4.86 10.90
N LEU A 209 6.87 5.39 11.02
CA LEU A 209 6.52 6.41 12.01
C LEU A 209 6.69 5.91 13.44
N ASN A 210 6.28 4.68 13.72
CA ASN A 210 6.41 4.09 15.05
C ASN A 210 7.87 3.98 15.48
N ASP A 211 8.75 3.55 14.57
CA ASP A 211 10.18 3.43 14.85
C ASP A 211 10.83 4.80 15.08
N ILE A 212 10.51 5.81 14.27
CA ILE A 212 11.02 7.19 14.44
C ILE A 212 10.63 7.73 15.82
N ILE A 213 9.36 7.61 16.21
CA ILE A 213 8.88 8.06 17.52
C ILE A 213 9.61 7.32 18.63
N THR A 214 9.78 6.01 18.50
CA THR A 214 10.41 5.19 19.53
C THR A 214 11.91 5.49 19.65
N ILE A 215 12.62 5.69 18.53
CA ILE A 215 14.01 6.18 18.52
C ILE A 215 14.09 7.51 19.25
N ALA A 216 13.17 8.45 18.98
CA ALA A 216 13.18 9.74 19.64
C ALA A 216 13.04 9.62 21.16
N GLN A 217 12.13 8.76 21.62
CA GLN A 217 11.91 8.49 23.04
C GLN A 217 13.13 7.83 23.70
N GLU A 218 13.70 6.80 23.07
CA GLU A 218 14.81 6.02 23.65
C GLU A 218 16.18 6.72 23.53
N SER A 219 16.28 7.77 22.71
CA SER A 219 17.52 8.52 22.50
C SER A 219 17.47 9.98 22.98
N GLY A 220 16.39 10.38 23.66
CA GLY A 220 16.27 11.73 24.26
C GLY A 220 16.04 12.84 23.24
N ARG A 221 15.37 12.55 22.11
CA ARG A 221 15.12 13.48 21.00
C ARG A 221 13.64 13.86 20.83
N VAL A 222 12.82 13.61 21.84
CA VAL A 222 11.36 13.85 21.77
C VAL A 222 11.00 15.28 21.38
N GLU A 223 11.73 16.28 21.88
CA GLU A 223 11.48 17.69 21.57
C GLU A 223 11.61 18.00 20.07
N LEU A 224 12.46 17.25 19.34
CA LEU A 224 12.63 17.42 17.90
C LEU A 224 11.38 17.02 17.10
N LEU A 225 10.51 16.18 17.68
CA LEU A 225 9.23 15.79 17.10
C LEU A 225 8.09 16.78 17.44
N GLN A 226 8.37 17.84 18.18
CA GLN A 226 7.36 18.82 18.62
C GLN A 226 7.52 20.15 17.86
N THR A 227 7.73 20.05 16.54
CA THR A 227 7.89 21.20 15.64
C THR A 227 6.69 21.32 14.68
N PRO A 228 6.38 22.52 14.18
CA PRO A 228 5.27 22.71 13.23
C PRO A 228 5.37 21.84 11.97
N GLU A 229 6.58 21.61 11.45
CA GLU A 229 6.81 20.79 10.26
C GLU A 229 6.50 19.31 10.53
N ILE A 230 6.86 18.81 11.72
CA ILE A 230 6.50 17.45 12.14
C ILE A 230 4.99 17.33 12.38
N GLU A 231 4.32 18.36 12.91
CA GLU A 231 2.86 18.37 13.03
C GLU A 231 2.17 18.37 11.65
N GLN A 232 2.72 19.06 10.65
CA GLN A 232 2.23 18.99 9.27
C GLN A 232 2.36 17.57 8.71
N TRP A 233 3.47 16.91 8.98
CA TRP A 233 3.69 15.51 8.59
C TRP A 233 2.74 14.54 9.32
N PHE A 234 2.53 14.69 10.63
CA PHE A 234 1.61 13.85 11.40
C PHE A 234 0.15 14.07 10.96
N SER A 235 -0.27 15.32 10.82
CA SER A 235 -1.65 15.66 10.44
C SER A 235 -1.98 15.18 9.02
N ARG A 236 -1.01 15.09 8.11
CA ARG A 236 -1.18 14.47 6.79
C ARG A 236 -1.80 13.08 6.87
N TYR A 237 -1.31 12.21 7.76
CA TYR A 237 -1.85 10.86 7.92
C TYR A 237 -3.17 10.82 8.67
N LEU A 238 -3.38 11.75 9.62
CA LEU A 238 -4.68 11.93 10.25
C LEU A 238 -5.75 12.30 9.22
N HIS A 239 -5.45 13.21 8.29
CA HIS A 239 -6.37 13.63 7.24
C HIS A 239 -6.68 12.50 6.25
N GLN A 240 -5.72 11.61 5.99
CA GLN A 240 -5.91 10.45 5.13
C GLN A 240 -6.87 9.40 5.74
N GLN A 241 -7.11 9.41 7.05
CA GLN A 241 -8.08 8.49 7.67
C GLN A 241 -9.49 8.82 7.19
N ALA A 242 -10.20 7.80 6.69
CA ALA A 242 -11.58 7.94 6.30
C ALA A 242 -12.47 8.26 7.52
N PRO A 243 -13.60 8.98 7.37
CA PRO A 243 -14.48 9.33 8.49
C PRO A 243 -14.91 8.16 9.37
N SER A 244 -15.09 6.97 8.80
CA SER A 244 -15.39 5.73 9.53
C SER A 244 -14.28 5.25 10.47
N GLY A 245 -13.04 5.67 10.23
CA GLY A 245 -11.83 5.23 10.91
C GLY A 245 -10.90 4.38 10.06
N TYR A 246 -11.32 3.87 8.90
CA TYR A 246 -10.45 3.08 8.07
C TYR A 246 -9.26 3.89 7.55
N MET A 247 -8.10 3.25 7.43
CA MET A 247 -6.96 3.79 6.69
C MET A 247 -7.04 3.27 5.24
N PRO A 248 -7.29 4.13 4.25
CA PRO A 248 -7.25 3.75 2.84
C PRO A 248 -5.87 3.22 2.41
N GLU A 249 -5.85 2.22 1.52
CA GLU A 249 -4.61 1.58 1.07
C GLU A 249 -4.06 2.24 -0.21
N TYR A 250 -2.75 2.45 -0.26
CA TYR A 250 -1.98 2.81 -1.45
C TYR A 250 -0.57 2.20 -1.37
N GLY A 251 0.12 2.11 -2.50
CA GLY A 251 1.42 1.44 -2.60
C GLY A 251 1.35 -0.04 -2.23
N ASP A 252 2.48 -0.61 -1.79
CA ASP A 252 2.57 -2.01 -1.38
C ASP A 252 1.84 -2.31 -0.06
N ASP A 253 0.52 -2.14 -0.03
CA ASP A 253 -0.31 -2.33 1.16
C ASP A 253 -1.44 -3.36 0.99
N PHE A 254 -1.98 -3.81 2.13
CA PHE A 254 -3.22 -4.55 2.26
C PHE A 254 -4.18 -3.75 3.14
N PHE A 255 -5.45 -3.68 2.72
CA PHE A 255 -6.52 -3.25 3.61
C PHE A 255 -6.49 -4.08 4.92
N PHE A 256 -6.70 -3.43 6.07
CA PHE A 256 -6.59 -3.98 7.44
C PHE A 256 -5.20 -4.01 8.10
N ALA A 257 -4.25 -3.23 7.58
CA ALA A 257 -3.00 -2.90 8.27
C ALA A 257 -3.18 -1.95 9.48
N TYR A 258 -4.10 -2.25 10.41
CA TYR A 258 -4.60 -1.25 11.38
C TYR A 258 -3.81 -1.18 12.69
N PHE A 259 -3.23 -2.28 13.16
CA PHE A 259 -2.64 -2.35 14.51
C PHE A 259 -1.57 -1.29 14.75
N GLU A 260 -0.68 -1.12 13.77
CA GLU A 260 0.41 -0.15 13.86
C GLU A 260 -0.13 1.29 13.89
N TRP A 261 -1.14 1.60 13.07
CA TRP A 261 -1.78 2.92 13.08
C TRP A 261 -2.43 3.27 14.42
N ILE A 262 -3.04 2.30 15.11
CA ILE A 262 -3.63 2.54 16.43
C ILE A 262 -2.53 2.99 17.41
N VAL A 263 -1.39 2.30 17.45
CA VAL A 263 -0.26 2.65 18.33
C VAL A 263 0.33 4.00 17.96
N VAL A 264 0.55 4.24 16.67
CA VAL A 264 1.15 5.48 16.16
C VAL A 264 0.27 6.68 16.51
N PHE A 265 -1.05 6.60 16.31
CA PHE A 265 -1.95 7.68 16.67
C PHE A 265 -2.01 7.92 18.19
N GLU A 266 -2.00 6.87 19.02
CA GLU A 266 -1.91 7.02 20.48
C GLU A 266 -0.58 7.68 20.91
N LYS A 267 0.53 7.37 20.24
CA LYS A 267 1.83 8.02 20.45
C LYS A 267 1.81 9.48 20.01
N MET A 268 1.30 9.79 18.81
CA MET A 268 1.13 11.16 18.30
C MET A 268 0.29 12.01 19.25
N ALA A 269 -0.82 11.48 19.77
CA ALA A 269 -1.66 12.18 20.74
C ALA A 269 -0.86 12.62 21.97
N ARG A 270 -0.02 11.74 22.52
CA ARG A 270 0.80 12.04 23.71
C ARG A 270 1.97 13.00 23.42
N LEU A 271 2.56 12.92 22.23
CA LEU A 271 3.62 13.82 21.80
C LEU A 271 3.12 15.25 21.64
N THR A 272 1.93 15.41 21.07
CA THR A 272 1.39 16.71 20.63
C THR A 272 0.40 17.31 21.64
N GLY A 273 -0.21 16.47 22.48
CA GLY A 273 -1.37 16.85 23.30
C GLY A 273 -2.69 16.92 22.50
N ASN A 274 -2.69 16.53 21.23
CA ASN A 274 -3.82 16.68 20.32
C ASN A 274 -4.76 15.46 20.41
N ALA A 275 -5.99 15.70 20.87
CA ALA A 275 -7.01 14.68 21.09
C ALA A 275 -7.50 14.02 19.80
N THR A 276 -7.36 14.68 18.65
CA THR A 276 -7.86 14.18 17.36
C THR A 276 -7.11 12.91 16.93
N TYR A 277 -5.82 12.78 17.25
CA TYR A 277 -5.09 11.53 17.03
C TYR A 277 -5.63 10.39 17.89
N GLN A 278 -5.94 10.63 19.17
CA GLN A 278 -6.55 9.60 20.00
C GLN A 278 -7.95 9.20 19.49
N GLU A 279 -8.73 10.16 18.98
CA GLU A 279 -10.00 9.86 18.32
C GLU A 279 -9.80 8.97 17.08
N ALA A 280 -8.80 9.26 16.25
CA ALA A 280 -8.45 8.44 15.08
C ALA A 280 -8.11 6.99 15.46
N ALA A 281 -7.31 6.79 16.52
CA ALA A 281 -7.02 5.47 17.06
C ALA A 281 -8.29 4.73 17.51
N ARG A 282 -9.21 5.44 18.16
CA ARG A 282 -10.50 4.87 18.63
C ARG A 282 -11.42 4.50 17.48
N LYS A 283 -11.49 5.29 16.41
CA LYS A 283 -12.29 4.97 15.21
C LYS A 283 -11.79 3.67 14.56
N LEU A 284 -10.46 3.52 14.40
CA LEU A 284 -9.85 2.29 13.92
C LEU A 284 -10.22 1.08 14.78
N TYR A 285 -10.17 1.23 16.11
CA TYR A 285 -10.55 0.16 17.01
C TYR A 285 -12.02 -0.25 16.84
N LYS A 286 -12.95 0.72 16.87
CA LYS A 286 -14.39 0.45 16.84
C LYS A 286 -14.87 -0.12 15.52
N THR A 287 -14.41 0.43 14.40
CA THR A 287 -14.87 0.04 13.07
C THR A 287 -14.02 -1.10 12.50
N GLY A 288 -12.72 -1.13 12.81
CA GLY A 288 -11.78 -2.11 12.29
C GLY A 288 -11.93 -3.50 12.91
N LEU A 289 -12.01 -3.61 14.25
CA LEU A 289 -12.03 -4.91 14.93
C LEU A 289 -13.18 -5.83 14.51
N PRO A 290 -14.46 -5.38 14.44
CA PRO A 290 -15.57 -6.23 14.01
C PRO A 290 -15.42 -6.76 12.58
N ASN A 291 -14.58 -6.09 11.80
CA ASN A 291 -14.35 -6.35 10.40
C ASN A 291 -13.01 -7.04 10.11
N LEU A 292 -12.19 -7.39 11.11
CA LEU A 292 -10.93 -8.09 10.86
C LEU A 292 -11.15 -9.43 10.11
N PRO A 293 -10.23 -9.80 9.22
CA PRO A 293 -10.24 -11.13 8.62
C PRO A 293 -10.13 -12.25 9.67
N GLU A 294 -10.73 -13.42 9.40
CA GLU A 294 -10.79 -14.54 10.37
C GLU A 294 -9.43 -14.95 10.93
N LYS A 295 -8.37 -14.87 10.11
CA LYS A 295 -7.01 -15.24 10.51
C LYS A 295 -6.52 -14.48 11.76
N TYR A 296 -7.08 -13.30 12.06
CA TYR A 296 -6.72 -12.50 13.24
C TYR A 296 -7.29 -13.04 14.55
N THR A 297 -8.27 -13.95 14.51
CA THR A 297 -8.89 -14.54 15.70
C THR A 297 -8.93 -16.07 15.65
N LYS A 298 -8.65 -16.67 14.49
CA LYS A 298 -8.65 -18.11 14.27
C LYS A 298 -7.59 -18.79 15.13
N ARG A 299 -8.01 -19.88 15.79
CA ARG A 299 -7.10 -20.76 16.53
C ARG A 299 -6.13 -21.48 15.58
N GLY A 300 -4.84 -21.38 15.83
CA GLY A 300 -3.78 -21.97 15.01
C GLY A 300 -2.41 -21.37 15.34
N TRP A 301 -1.44 -21.53 14.45
CA TRP A 301 -0.08 -21.00 14.63
C TRP A 301 0.22 -19.96 13.57
N PHE A 302 -0.29 -18.76 13.82
CA PHE A 302 -0.24 -17.61 12.94
C PHE A 302 0.66 -16.56 13.58
N LEU A 303 1.98 -16.83 13.63
CA LEU A 303 2.93 -16.04 14.41
C LEU A 303 2.93 -14.56 14.05
N ARG A 304 2.84 -14.24 12.76
CA ARG A 304 2.74 -12.85 12.31
C ARG A 304 1.55 -12.15 12.94
N ASP A 305 0.35 -12.69 12.71
CA ASP A 305 -0.90 -12.10 13.16
C ASP A 305 -0.96 -12.05 14.70
N ALA A 306 -0.43 -13.07 15.39
CA ALA A 306 -0.29 -13.09 16.85
C ALA A 306 0.56 -11.92 17.37
N CYS A 307 1.73 -11.68 16.74
CA CYS A 307 2.63 -10.62 17.18
C CYS A 307 2.05 -9.22 16.92
N GLU A 308 1.24 -9.04 15.88
CA GLU A 308 0.58 -7.76 15.59
C GLU A 308 -0.37 -7.33 16.73
N TRP A 309 -0.97 -8.28 17.48
CA TRP A 309 -1.80 -7.96 18.66
C TRP A 309 -1.01 -7.36 19.83
N ALA A 310 0.31 -7.52 19.89
CA ALA A 310 1.14 -6.88 20.91
C ALA A 310 1.08 -5.36 20.84
N SER A 311 0.74 -4.80 19.68
CA SER A 311 0.46 -3.37 19.49
C SER A 311 -0.63 -2.87 20.45
N ILE A 312 -1.70 -3.66 20.65
CA ILE A 312 -2.78 -3.30 21.58
C ILE A 312 -2.29 -3.35 23.04
N ALA A 313 -1.43 -4.32 23.37
CA ALA A 313 -0.80 -4.39 24.69
C ALA A 313 0.13 -3.19 24.93
N GLU A 314 0.90 -2.76 23.92
CA GLU A 314 1.80 -1.60 23.99
C GLU A 314 1.05 -0.31 24.34
N ILE A 315 -0.15 -0.10 23.82
CA ILE A 315 -0.96 1.10 24.12
C ILE A 315 -1.21 1.25 25.63
N THR A 316 -1.41 0.15 26.34
CA THR A 316 -1.66 0.17 27.80
C THR A 316 -0.42 0.54 28.61
N LEU A 317 0.76 0.45 27.99
CA LEU A 317 2.05 0.83 28.58
C LEU A 317 2.39 2.30 28.33
N LEU A 318 1.66 2.98 27.44
CA LEU A 318 1.89 4.39 27.18
C LEU A 318 1.48 5.24 28.39
N PRO A 319 2.14 6.39 28.64
CA PRO A 319 1.77 7.30 29.72
C PRO A 319 0.29 7.72 29.66
N PRO A 320 -0.34 8.12 30.77
CA PRO A 320 -1.68 8.68 30.74
C PRO A 320 -1.77 9.87 29.78
N PHE A 321 -2.80 9.90 28.94
CA PHE A 321 -3.05 11.00 28.02
C PHE A 321 -3.97 12.04 28.67
N ILE A 322 -3.55 13.30 28.62
CA ILE A 322 -4.37 14.45 29.01
C ILE A 322 -4.47 15.37 27.77
N PRO A 323 -5.66 15.51 27.18
CA PRO A 323 -5.83 16.32 25.98
C PRO A 323 -5.56 17.80 26.28
N LYS A 324 -4.85 18.47 25.38
CA LYS A 324 -4.54 19.90 25.43
C LYS A 324 -5.22 20.66 24.29
N THR A 325 -5.26 20.06 23.11
CA THR A 325 -5.80 20.64 21.89
C THR A 325 -6.63 19.59 21.15
N SER A 326 -7.40 20.04 20.16
CA SER A 326 -7.99 19.22 19.13
C SER A 326 -7.97 20.01 17.82
N ILE A 327 -7.90 19.29 16.70
CA ILE A 327 -8.12 19.88 15.38
C ILE A 327 -9.64 20.00 15.17
N PRO A 328 -10.16 21.18 14.78
CA PRO A 328 -11.54 21.31 14.35
C PRO A 328 -11.85 20.34 13.20
N ASP A 329 -13.11 19.93 13.07
CA ASP A 329 -13.51 19.11 11.91
C ASP A 329 -13.13 19.80 10.59
N TRP A 330 -12.66 19.01 9.64
CA TRP A 330 -12.15 19.51 8.37
C TRP A 330 -12.93 18.94 7.19
N GLY A 331 -12.93 19.70 6.08
CA GLY A 331 -13.54 19.28 4.83
C GLY A 331 -12.52 18.59 3.92
N GLY A 332 -12.83 18.60 2.63
CA GLY A 332 -11.99 18.03 1.60
C GLY A 332 -10.74 18.88 1.39
N MET A 333 -9.64 18.23 1.01
CA MET A 333 -8.36 18.88 0.80
C MET A 333 -7.47 18.08 -0.14
N VAL A 334 -6.37 18.71 -0.57
CA VAL A 334 -5.22 18.03 -1.15
C VAL A 334 -4.11 18.09 -0.11
N THR A 335 -3.70 16.94 0.42
CA THR A 335 -2.53 16.89 1.30
C THR A 335 -1.27 17.12 0.48
N THR A 336 -0.19 17.57 1.14
CA THR A 336 1.09 17.81 0.48
C THR A 336 2.22 17.07 1.18
N ARG A 337 3.29 16.79 0.43
CA ARG A 337 4.50 16.14 0.92
C ARG A 337 5.77 16.91 0.61
N THR A 338 6.81 16.55 1.35
CA THR A 338 8.21 16.83 1.01
C THR A 338 8.88 15.54 0.54
N ASN A 339 9.47 15.54 -0.65
CA ASN A 339 10.21 14.37 -1.14
C ASN A 339 11.62 14.29 -0.52
N ARG A 340 12.32 13.18 -0.78
CA ARG A 340 13.71 12.95 -0.33
C ARG A 340 14.75 13.96 -0.85
N GLU A 341 14.40 14.78 -1.83
CA GLU A 341 15.25 15.86 -2.35
C GLU A 341 14.98 17.20 -1.64
N GLY A 342 14.06 17.21 -0.66
CA GLY A 342 13.66 18.41 0.09
C GLY A 342 12.63 19.28 -0.64
N GLN A 343 12.07 18.82 -1.75
CA GLN A 343 11.02 19.54 -2.47
C GLN A 343 9.68 19.36 -1.75
N GLY A 344 9.18 20.44 -1.12
CA GLY A 344 7.88 20.50 -0.46
C GLY A 344 6.73 20.89 -1.39
N GLY A 345 5.50 20.82 -0.86
CA GLY A 345 4.29 21.27 -1.56
C GLY A 345 3.83 20.34 -2.69
N ILE A 346 4.39 19.13 -2.77
CA ILE A 346 4.01 18.15 -3.80
C ILE A 346 2.63 17.58 -3.43
N PRO A 347 1.64 17.58 -4.35
CA PRO A 347 0.36 16.94 -4.11
C PRO A 347 0.53 15.48 -3.69
N ASP A 348 -0.04 15.11 -2.55
CA ASP A 348 0.08 13.79 -1.95
C ASP A 348 -1.17 12.94 -2.16
N GLN A 349 -2.22 13.19 -1.37
CA GLN A 349 -3.52 12.54 -1.51
C GLN A 349 -4.57 13.62 -1.71
N LEU A 350 -5.54 13.32 -2.56
CA LEU A 350 -6.74 14.13 -2.71
C LEU A 350 -7.89 13.48 -1.96
N LEU A 351 -8.53 14.26 -1.09
CA LEU A 351 -9.56 13.83 -0.14
C LEU A 351 -10.84 14.60 -0.43
N LEU A 352 -11.91 13.92 -0.87
CA LEU A 352 -13.25 14.53 -0.92
C LEU A 352 -14.04 14.06 0.28
N THR A 353 -14.42 15.00 1.13
CA THR A 353 -15.42 14.80 2.17
C THR A 353 -15.90 16.16 2.68
N ALA A 354 -17.08 16.23 3.27
CA ALA A 354 -17.56 17.45 3.91
C ALA A 354 -17.12 17.57 5.38
N SER A 355 -16.69 16.46 5.98
CA SER A 355 -16.52 16.30 7.42
C SER A 355 -15.86 14.95 7.73
N HIS A 356 -15.06 14.88 8.79
CA HIS A 356 -14.46 13.63 9.30
C HIS A 356 -15.33 12.91 10.36
N VAL A 357 -16.60 13.28 10.45
CA VAL A 357 -17.59 12.60 11.29
C VAL A 357 -17.99 11.25 10.66
N PRO A 358 -17.98 10.14 11.42
CA PRO A 358 -18.39 8.82 10.91
C PRO A 358 -19.74 8.85 10.19
N GLY A 359 -19.79 8.21 9.03
CA GLY A 359 -20.96 8.16 8.14
C GLY A 359 -20.92 9.17 7.00
N THR A 360 -20.12 10.24 7.12
CA THR A 360 -19.91 11.20 6.02
C THR A 360 -19.28 10.49 4.81
N PRO A 361 -19.77 10.74 3.58
CA PRO A 361 -19.14 10.21 2.38
C PRO A 361 -17.68 10.64 2.24
N PHE A 362 -16.82 9.74 1.77
CA PHE A 362 -15.40 10.00 1.62
C PHE A 362 -14.80 9.29 0.42
N VAL A 363 -13.97 10.00 -0.34
CA VAL A 363 -13.20 9.48 -1.48
C VAL A 363 -11.74 9.89 -1.32
N MET A 364 -10.83 8.96 -1.63
CA MET A 364 -9.40 9.24 -1.72
C MET A 364 -8.83 8.89 -3.10
N SER A 365 -7.91 9.73 -3.59
CA SER A 365 -7.11 9.48 -4.79
C SER A 365 -5.63 9.73 -4.53
N ASP A 366 -4.77 8.79 -4.94
CA ASP A 366 -3.31 8.88 -4.79
C ASP A 366 -2.69 9.74 -5.89
N LEU A 367 -2.07 10.86 -5.50
CA LEU A 367 -1.48 11.85 -6.42
C LEU A 367 0.05 11.80 -6.47
N TYR A 368 0.70 11.36 -5.40
CA TYR A 368 2.17 11.31 -5.36
C TYR A 368 2.71 10.08 -6.08
N ALA A 369 2.30 8.88 -5.65
CA ALA A 369 2.75 7.58 -6.19
C ALA A 369 4.28 7.47 -6.44
N GLU A 370 5.10 8.12 -5.60
CA GLU A 370 6.57 8.18 -5.69
C GLU A 370 7.27 7.68 -4.42
N GLY A 371 8.60 7.59 -4.39
CA GLY A 371 9.35 7.05 -3.25
C GLY A 371 9.37 5.52 -3.10
N SER A 372 9.51 5.04 -1.86
CA SER A 372 9.59 3.61 -1.52
C SER A 372 8.20 2.96 -1.49
N HIS A 373 8.14 1.67 -1.87
CA HIS A 373 6.89 0.87 -1.94
C HIS A 373 5.75 1.47 -2.79
N LYS A 374 6.08 2.39 -3.69
CA LYS A 374 5.17 3.13 -4.58
C LYS A 374 4.54 2.28 -5.69
N HIS A 375 3.37 2.68 -6.16
CA HIS A 375 2.74 2.17 -7.40
C HIS A 375 2.56 3.31 -8.41
N PRO A 376 3.62 3.73 -9.13
CA PRO A 376 3.60 4.95 -9.95
C PRO A 376 2.54 4.93 -11.04
N ASN A 377 2.24 3.74 -11.60
CA ASN A 377 1.25 3.63 -12.66
C ASN A 377 -0.20 3.87 -12.19
N LEU A 378 -0.47 3.90 -10.88
CA LEU A 378 -1.80 4.16 -10.31
C LEU A 378 -2.03 5.62 -9.93
N ARG A 379 -1.10 6.53 -10.24
CA ARG A 379 -1.25 7.96 -9.95
C ARG A 379 -2.51 8.56 -10.58
N GLY A 380 -3.28 9.26 -9.76
CA GLY A 380 -4.55 9.90 -10.13
C GLY A 380 -5.75 8.94 -10.15
N THR A 381 -5.57 7.68 -9.78
CA THR A 381 -6.68 6.73 -9.64
C THR A 381 -7.40 6.94 -8.31
N ILE A 382 -8.69 6.60 -8.26
CA ILE A 382 -9.43 6.57 -7.00
C ILE A 382 -9.24 5.19 -6.37
N ASN A 383 -8.58 5.14 -5.22
CA ASN A 383 -8.24 3.91 -4.52
C ASN A 383 -9.18 3.62 -3.34
N TYR A 384 -10.03 4.57 -2.93
CA TYR A 384 -10.96 4.35 -1.84
C TYR A 384 -12.25 5.17 -1.95
N PHE A 385 -13.37 4.54 -1.61
CA PHE A 385 -14.67 5.20 -1.48
C PHE A 385 -15.51 4.56 -0.38
N GLU A 386 -16.02 5.38 0.54
CA GLU A 386 -16.97 4.96 1.56
C GLU A 386 -18.18 5.88 1.70
N THR A 387 -19.28 5.30 2.19
CA THR A 387 -20.45 6.03 2.69
C THR A 387 -21.07 5.27 3.84
N ASP A 388 -21.67 5.94 4.83
CA ASP A 388 -22.37 5.27 5.93
C ASP A 388 -21.49 4.19 6.62
N CYS A 389 -20.18 4.49 6.73
CA CYS A 389 -19.11 3.61 7.24
C CYS A 389 -18.88 2.30 6.45
N CYS A 390 -19.44 2.17 5.24
CA CYS A 390 -19.21 1.04 4.35
C CYS A 390 -18.15 1.40 3.30
N PRO A 391 -16.99 0.71 3.26
CA PRO A 391 -16.03 0.84 2.18
C PRO A 391 -16.56 0.08 0.96
N HIS A 392 -17.14 0.81 0.01
CA HIS A 392 -17.76 0.24 -1.21
C HIS A 392 -16.73 -0.26 -2.21
N PHE A 393 -15.57 0.39 -2.25
CA PHE A 393 -14.37 -0.17 -2.84
C PHE A 393 -13.14 0.35 -2.11
N HIS A 394 -12.10 -0.47 -2.09
CA HIS A 394 -10.78 -0.12 -1.61
C HIS A 394 -9.74 -0.63 -2.63
N GLY A 395 -8.46 -0.34 -2.41
CA GLY A 395 -7.39 -0.67 -3.35
C GLY A 395 -7.41 -2.15 -3.73
N VAL A 396 -7.28 -2.45 -5.02
CA VAL A 396 -7.56 -3.80 -5.50
C VAL A 396 -6.43 -4.79 -5.20
N GLN A 397 -5.18 -4.39 -4.95
CA GLN A 397 -4.11 -5.29 -4.42
C GLN A 397 -2.81 -4.54 -4.04
N ARG A 398 -2.08 -5.11 -3.07
CA ARG A 398 -0.66 -4.81 -2.74
C ARG A 398 0.33 -4.76 -3.91
N HIS A 399 0.11 -5.50 -4.99
CA HIS A 399 1.05 -5.53 -6.13
C HIS A 399 0.36 -5.20 -7.46
N ALA A 400 -0.77 -4.50 -7.39
CA ALA A 400 -1.44 -4.01 -8.59
C ALA A 400 -0.69 -2.79 -9.15
N THR A 401 0.46 -3.01 -9.78
CA THR A 401 1.26 -1.93 -10.39
C THR A 401 0.83 -1.58 -11.81
N ASP A 402 -0.27 -2.15 -12.31
CA ASP A 402 -0.79 -1.91 -13.65
C ASP A 402 -1.89 -0.86 -13.63
N MET A 403 -1.80 0.14 -14.51
CA MET A 403 -2.81 1.20 -14.64
C MET A 403 -4.24 0.67 -14.86
N ARG A 404 -4.39 -0.50 -15.49
CA ARG A 404 -5.70 -1.14 -15.74
C ARG A 404 -6.37 -1.67 -14.46
N HIS A 405 -5.66 -1.69 -13.34
CA HIS A 405 -6.22 -1.99 -12.03
C HIS A 405 -6.75 -0.74 -11.30
N GLY A 406 -6.54 0.47 -11.85
CA GLY A 406 -7.08 1.69 -11.28
C GLY A 406 -8.58 1.90 -11.55
N ASN A 407 -9.20 2.83 -10.80
CA ASN A 407 -10.47 3.44 -11.14
C ASN A 407 -10.19 4.78 -11.85
N THR A 408 -10.12 4.74 -13.18
CA THR A 408 -9.74 5.90 -13.99
C THR A 408 -10.11 5.76 -15.46
N VAL A 409 -9.80 6.76 -16.30
CA VAL A 409 -9.77 6.59 -17.76
C VAL A 409 -8.42 6.01 -18.15
N ILE A 410 -8.40 5.00 -19.00
CA ILE A 410 -7.16 4.49 -19.60
C ILE A 410 -7.14 4.78 -21.09
N LEU A 411 -5.93 4.82 -21.66
CA LEU A 411 -5.68 5.01 -23.08
C LEU A 411 -4.69 3.94 -23.55
N MET A 412 -5.13 3.04 -24.43
CA MET A 412 -4.31 1.94 -24.91
C MET A 412 -4.68 1.48 -26.32
N LYS A 413 -3.74 0.85 -27.04
CA LYS A 413 -4.05 0.16 -28.30
C LYS A 413 -4.88 -1.10 -28.03
N GLU A 414 -6.09 -1.12 -28.55
CA GLU A 414 -6.94 -2.32 -28.49
C GLU A 414 -6.42 -3.39 -29.46
N LYS A 415 -6.19 -4.61 -28.96
CA LYS A 415 -5.90 -5.79 -29.79
C LYS A 415 -7.21 -6.50 -30.12
N SER A 416 -7.22 -7.33 -31.17
CA SER A 416 -8.42 -7.95 -31.76
C SER A 416 -9.41 -8.61 -30.78
N ASN A 417 -8.97 -9.03 -29.59
CA ASN A 417 -9.79 -9.75 -28.61
C ASN A 417 -9.72 -9.14 -27.19
N GLY A 418 -9.98 -7.83 -27.02
CA GLY A 418 -10.49 -7.32 -25.74
C GLY A 418 -9.87 -6.03 -25.18
N PHE A 419 -10.66 -5.38 -24.34
CA PHE A 419 -10.36 -4.20 -23.52
C PHE A 419 -10.92 -4.45 -22.11
N PRO A 420 -10.21 -4.07 -21.03
CA PRO A 420 -8.85 -3.53 -21.02
C PRO A 420 -7.75 -4.61 -21.03
N PHE A 421 -8.09 -5.90 -20.90
CA PHE A 421 -7.14 -7.01 -20.89
C PHE A 421 -7.33 -7.93 -22.10
N GLY A 422 -6.88 -7.51 -23.29
CA GLY A 422 -7.05 -8.34 -24.49
C GLY A 422 -6.44 -9.74 -24.34
N GLU A 423 -7.16 -10.79 -24.76
CA GLU A 423 -6.75 -12.20 -24.60
C GLU A 423 -5.32 -12.42 -25.13
N GLY A 424 -5.03 -11.93 -26.34
CA GLY A 424 -3.72 -12.02 -26.96
C GLY A 424 -2.62 -11.15 -26.35
N SER A 425 -2.91 -10.39 -25.30
CA SER A 425 -1.95 -9.62 -24.52
C SER A 425 -1.68 -10.22 -23.13
N ASN A 426 -2.35 -11.31 -22.78
CA ASN A 426 -2.11 -11.98 -21.51
C ASN A 426 -0.71 -12.61 -21.50
N ARG A 427 0.15 -12.20 -20.56
CA ARG A 427 1.53 -12.69 -20.44
C ARG A 427 1.66 -14.07 -19.81
N TRP A 428 0.54 -14.69 -19.43
CA TRP A 428 0.48 -16.11 -19.10
C TRP A 428 0.41 -16.98 -20.35
N LEU A 429 0.05 -16.44 -21.52
CA LEU A 429 -0.03 -17.23 -22.74
C LEU A 429 1.35 -17.73 -23.17
N THR A 430 1.38 -19.00 -23.57
CA THR A 430 2.58 -19.69 -24.01
C THR A 430 2.65 -19.73 -25.54
N ASN A 431 3.81 -20.10 -26.07
CA ASN A 431 4.13 -20.22 -27.48
C ASN A 431 3.80 -18.95 -28.31
N ARG A 432 4.01 -17.77 -27.72
CA ARG A 432 3.81 -16.48 -28.38
C ARG A 432 4.95 -15.51 -28.09
N TRP A 433 5.34 -14.73 -29.10
CA TRP A 433 6.27 -13.61 -28.93
C TRP A 433 5.56 -12.38 -28.34
N PHE A 434 6.19 -11.80 -27.34
CA PHE A 434 5.83 -10.55 -26.69
C PHE A 434 7.00 -9.57 -26.77
N THR A 435 6.68 -8.29 -26.66
CA THR A 435 7.64 -7.23 -26.44
C THR A 435 7.21 -6.49 -25.19
N ASP A 436 8.11 -6.36 -24.22
CA ASP A 436 7.85 -5.70 -22.96
C ASP A 436 8.98 -4.77 -22.57
N TRP A 437 8.62 -3.78 -21.76
CA TRP A 437 9.47 -2.64 -21.43
C TRP A 437 9.41 -2.41 -19.92
N ILE A 438 10.33 -1.59 -19.41
CA ILE A 438 10.28 -0.96 -18.09
C ILE A 438 10.50 0.55 -18.27
N ASP A 439 9.83 1.39 -17.47
CA ASP A 439 10.05 2.83 -17.46
C ASP A 439 11.24 3.19 -16.55
N PHE A 440 12.27 3.81 -17.11
CA PHE A 440 13.50 4.15 -16.39
C PHE A 440 13.55 5.62 -15.91
N SER A 441 12.47 6.39 -16.10
CA SER A 441 12.42 7.84 -15.82
C SER A 441 12.63 8.20 -14.34
N SER A 442 12.12 7.38 -13.41
CA SER A 442 12.18 7.66 -11.96
C SER A 442 13.50 7.27 -11.26
N THR A 443 14.53 6.89 -12.04
CA THR A 443 15.83 6.47 -11.50
C THR A 443 16.74 7.64 -11.16
N THR A 444 17.73 7.38 -10.29
CA THR A 444 18.77 8.37 -9.95
C THR A 444 19.50 8.85 -11.22
N HIS A 445 19.56 10.18 -11.38
CA HIS A 445 20.31 10.80 -12.47
C HIS A 445 21.82 10.56 -12.31
N ILE A 446 22.53 10.35 -13.42
CA ILE A 446 23.97 10.07 -13.41
C ILE A 446 24.85 11.32 -13.56
N SER A 447 24.25 12.45 -13.90
CA SER A 447 24.94 13.73 -14.11
C SER A 447 24.40 14.79 -13.16
N LYS A 448 25.30 15.47 -12.43
CA LYS A 448 24.93 16.61 -11.58
C LYS A 448 24.52 17.84 -12.40
N SER A 449 25.00 17.97 -13.64
CA SER A 449 24.71 19.11 -14.52
C SER A 449 23.54 18.87 -15.47
N ASP A 450 23.12 17.61 -15.65
CA ASP A 450 21.98 17.27 -16.49
C ASP A 450 21.06 16.25 -15.77
N PRO A 451 19.94 16.73 -15.19
CA PRO A 451 18.99 15.87 -14.49
C PRO A 451 18.18 14.96 -15.44
N GLN A 452 18.36 15.02 -16.76
CA GLN A 452 17.75 14.09 -17.73
C GLN A 452 18.63 12.88 -18.01
N MET A 453 19.91 12.90 -17.63
CA MET A 453 20.81 11.77 -17.89
C MET A 453 20.53 10.62 -16.94
N ARG A 454 20.29 9.44 -17.50
CA ARG A 454 20.15 8.17 -16.80
C ARG A 454 21.22 7.19 -17.23
N GLY A 455 21.46 6.20 -16.38
CA GLY A 455 22.31 5.08 -16.74
C GLY A 455 22.09 3.86 -15.88
N PHE A 456 22.30 2.69 -16.48
CA PHE A 456 22.25 1.39 -15.82
C PHE A 456 23.48 0.56 -16.22
N GLN A 457 23.77 -0.48 -15.44
CA GLN A 457 25.01 -1.25 -15.57
C GLN A 457 24.81 -2.75 -15.85
N ASN A 458 23.61 -3.27 -15.61
CA ASN A 458 23.20 -4.62 -16.00
C ASN A 458 21.68 -4.74 -15.94
N ILE A 459 21.17 -5.81 -16.54
CA ILE A 459 19.77 -6.21 -16.52
C ILE A 459 19.67 -7.62 -15.94
N THR A 460 18.65 -7.87 -15.14
CA THR A 460 18.28 -9.21 -14.67
C THR A 460 16.85 -9.53 -15.09
N PHE A 461 16.64 -10.73 -15.62
CA PHE A 461 15.34 -11.30 -15.87
C PHE A 461 14.98 -12.21 -14.69
N ARG A 462 13.88 -11.90 -14.00
CA ARG A 462 13.41 -12.64 -12.83
C ARG A 462 12.18 -13.45 -13.19
N PHE A 463 12.25 -14.76 -13.01
CA PHE A 463 11.13 -15.68 -13.22
C PHE A 463 10.70 -16.31 -11.88
N GLN A 464 9.40 -16.48 -11.69
CA GLN A 464 8.83 -17.12 -10.48
C GLN A 464 7.56 -17.90 -10.84
N ASN A 465 7.24 -18.96 -10.08
CA ASN A 465 6.03 -19.79 -10.24
C ASN A 465 5.94 -20.56 -11.57
N GLY A 466 6.99 -20.57 -12.38
CA GLY A 466 7.10 -21.45 -13.54
C GLY A 466 7.33 -22.91 -13.12
N GLN A 467 7.06 -23.85 -14.02
CA GLN A 467 7.30 -25.27 -13.77
C GLN A 467 8.69 -25.69 -14.23
N PRO A 468 9.30 -26.73 -13.61
CA PRO A 468 10.56 -27.27 -14.07
C PRO A 468 10.50 -27.68 -15.55
N GLY A 469 11.54 -27.33 -16.30
CA GLY A 469 11.67 -27.61 -17.72
C GLY A 469 10.98 -26.59 -18.65
N GLU A 470 10.18 -25.66 -18.13
CA GLU A 470 9.66 -24.56 -18.95
C GLU A 470 10.80 -23.73 -19.53
N VAL A 471 10.58 -23.24 -20.75
CA VAL A 471 11.61 -22.55 -21.52
C VAL A 471 11.18 -21.12 -21.79
N ILE A 472 12.04 -20.15 -21.47
CA ILE A 472 11.88 -18.75 -21.81
C ILE A 472 12.95 -18.40 -22.83
N CYS A 473 12.53 -17.75 -23.91
CA CYS A 473 13.40 -17.22 -24.92
C CYS A 473 13.42 -15.70 -24.84
N ILE A 474 14.61 -15.10 -24.86
CA ILE A 474 14.82 -13.64 -24.86
C ILE A 474 15.55 -13.24 -26.14
N ASP A 475 15.09 -12.16 -26.77
CA ASP A 475 15.69 -11.58 -27.96
C ASP A 475 15.70 -10.04 -27.88
N LYS A 476 16.64 -9.41 -28.59
CA LYS A 476 16.75 -7.94 -28.80
C LYS A 476 16.49 -7.08 -27.57
N VAL A 477 17.46 -7.03 -26.64
CA VAL A 477 17.44 -6.06 -25.54
C VAL A 477 17.78 -4.68 -26.09
N ARG A 478 16.92 -3.69 -25.84
CA ARG A 478 16.99 -2.37 -26.50
C ARG A 478 16.40 -1.24 -25.67
N LEU A 479 16.82 -0.01 -26.00
CA LEU A 479 16.20 1.23 -25.56
C LEU A 479 15.07 1.64 -26.50
N ARG A 480 14.08 2.37 -25.99
CA ARG A 480 13.03 3.03 -26.77
C ARG A 480 12.68 4.40 -26.21
N GLY A 481 12.42 5.35 -27.11
CA GLY A 481 11.84 6.65 -26.80
C GLY A 481 11.60 7.47 -28.07
N LYS A 482 11.65 8.80 -27.96
CA LYS A 482 11.45 9.74 -29.08
C LYS A 482 12.46 9.55 -30.21
N ALA A 483 13.67 9.07 -29.89
CA ALA A 483 14.70 8.76 -30.87
C ALA A 483 14.52 7.41 -31.58
N GLY A 484 13.38 6.72 -31.37
CA GLY A 484 13.13 5.38 -31.88
C GLY A 484 13.72 4.29 -30.98
N GLU A 485 14.14 3.17 -31.57
CA GLU A 485 14.74 2.05 -30.85
C GLU A 485 16.27 2.00 -31.05
N LYS A 486 17.00 1.65 -29.98
CA LYS A 486 18.45 1.41 -30.03
C LYS A 486 18.77 0.06 -29.42
N ILE A 487 19.29 -0.87 -30.24
CA ILE A 487 19.69 -2.20 -29.78
C ILE A 487 20.89 -2.06 -28.83
N LEU A 488 20.77 -2.69 -27.65
CA LEU A 488 21.81 -2.77 -26.64
C LEU A 488 22.50 -4.14 -26.66
N HIS A 489 21.74 -5.20 -26.92
CA HIS A 489 22.23 -6.56 -27.08
C HIS A 489 21.30 -7.32 -28.03
N ASP A 490 21.85 -7.92 -29.08
CA ASP A 490 21.09 -8.62 -30.12
C ASP A 490 20.78 -10.09 -29.78
N CYS A 491 21.28 -10.59 -28.66
CA CYS A 491 21.06 -11.95 -28.15
C CYS A 491 21.64 -13.06 -29.05
N ASN A 492 22.69 -12.74 -29.83
CA ASN A 492 23.35 -13.69 -30.71
C ASN A 492 24.59 -14.38 -30.12
N THR A 493 25.05 -13.96 -28.94
CA THR A 493 26.23 -14.52 -28.25
C THR A 493 25.95 -14.72 -26.76
N LEU A 494 26.74 -15.57 -26.10
CA LEU A 494 26.64 -15.85 -24.67
C LEU A 494 27.56 -14.98 -23.80
N ASP A 495 28.51 -14.26 -24.39
CA ASP A 495 29.62 -13.58 -23.69
C ASP A 495 29.19 -12.59 -22.59
N ALA A 496 28.00 -11.98 -22.72
CA ALA A 496 27.46 -11.03 -21.76
C ALA A 496 26.48 -11.64 -20.75
N TRP A 497 26.12 -12.92 -20.89
CA TRP A 497 25.12 -13.57 -20.05
C TRP A 497 25.76 -14.30 -18.86
N GLY A 498 25.03 -14.35 -17.75
CA GLY A 498 25.37 -15.23 -16.63
C GLY A 498 25.01 -16.69 -16.91
N ASP A 499 25.25 -17.55 -15.91
CA ASP A 499 24.98 -18.99 -16.02
C ASP A 499 23.49 -19.31 -16.24
N GLY A 500 23.22 -20.51 -16.80
CA GLY A 500 21.87 -21.03 -16.95
C GLY A 500 21.15 -20.60 -18.24
N VAL A 501 21.91 -20.17 -19.25
CA VAL A 501 21.40 -19.83 -20.57
C VAL A 501 22.08 -20.61 -21.69
N GLU A 502 21.40 -20.74 -22.82
CA GLU A 502 21.88 -21.39 -24.03
C GLU A 502 21.58 -20.54 -25.26
N LEU A 503 22.38 -20.68 -26.32
CA LEU A 503 22.09 -20.07 -27.60
C LEU A 503 21.19 -21.00 -28.42
N ALA A 504 20.06 -20.49 -28.91
CA ALA A 504 19.13 -21.25 -29.74
C ALA A 504 18.84 -20.52 -31.05
N ASP A 505 18.43 -21.27 -32.08
CA ASP A 505 17.92 -20.69 -33.31
C ASP A 505 16.50 -20.15 -33.09
N ASN A 506 16.24 -18.94 -33.56
CA ASN A 506 14.91 -18.38 -33.60
C ASN A 506 14.16 -18.83 -34.87
N GLU A 507 12.83 -18.72 -34.85
CA GLU A 507 11.94 -19.17 -35.94
C GLU A 507 12.17 -18.43 -37.28
N LYS A 508 12.96 -17.36 -37.28
CA LYS A 508 13.28 -16.52 -38.45
C LYS A 508 14.72 -16.69 -38.93
N GLY A 509 15.47 -17.68 -38.42
CA GLY A 509 16.84 -17.97 -38.83
C GLY A 509 17.93 -17.10 -38.19
N GLY A 510 17.61 -16.29 -37.18
CA GLY A 510 18.58 -15.63 -36.30
C GLY A 510 18.83 -16.45 -35.02
N LYS A 511 19.62 -15.92 -34.08
CA LYS A 511 19.78 -16.53 -32.76
C LYS A 511 18.88 -15.85 -31.72
N MET A 512 18.75 -16.49 -30.57
CA MET A 512 18.10 -15.98 -29.37
C MET A 512 18.65 -16.70 -28.14
N ILE A 513 18.38 -16.16 -26.95
CA ILE A 513 18.81 -16.74 -25.69
C ILE A 513 17.70 -17.62 -25.14
N ARG A 514 18.02 -18.86 -24.81
CA ARG A 514 17.14 -19.86 -24.20
C ARG A 514 17.48 -20.02 -22.72
N ILE A 515 16.45 -19.99 -21.88
CA ILE A 515 16.52 -20.17 -20.43
C ILE A 515 15.59 -21.32 -20.07
N THR A 516 16.09 -22.35 -19.40
CA THR A 516 15.27 -23.48 -18.92
C THR A 516 15.13 -23.40 -17.42
N LEU A 517 13.89 -23.32 -16.92
CA LEU A 517 13.63 -23.28 -15.48
C LEU A 517 13.99 -24.61 -14.82
N LYS A 518 14.83 -24.58 -13.80
CA LYS A 518 15.32 -25.80 -13.13
C LYS A 518 14.34 -26.35 -12.09
N ASP A 519 13.60 -25.45 -11.45
CA ASP A 519 12.66 -25.75 -10.38
C ASP A 519 11.52 -24.70 -10.36
N ASN A 520 10.60 -24.83 -9.40
CA ASN A 520 9.50 -23.90 -9.18
C ASN A 520 9.86 -22.66 -8.36
N GLY A 521 11.15 -22.45 -8.07
CA GLY A 521 11.68 -21.35 -7.29
C GLY A 521 11.74 -20.04 -8.06
N ILE A 522 12.53 -19.10 -7.53
CA ILE A 522 12.79 -17.82 -8.16
C ILE A 522 14.12 -17.92 -8.91
N HIS A 523 14.08 -17.66 -10.22
CA HIS A 523 15.27 -17.69 -11.09
C HIS A 523 15.67 -16.25 -11.44
N PHE A 524 16.96 -15.95 -11.37
CA PHE A 524 17.54 -14.67 -11.77
C PHE A 524 18.57 -14.91 -12.86
N ILE A 525 18.30 -14.42 -14.07
CA ILE A 525 19.20 -14.53 -15.22
C ILE A 525 19.78 -13.15 -15.52
N ASN A 526 21.11 -13.03 -15.44
CA ASN A 526 21.80 -11.76 -15.58
C ASN A 526 22.31 -11.55 -17.00
N LEU A 527 22.18 -10.32 -17.49
CA LEU A 527 22.79 -9.81 -18.71
C LEU A 527 23.64 -8.58 -18.37
N LYS A 528 24.94 -8.68 -18.62
CA LYS A 528 25.90 -7.60 -18.44
C LYS A 528 25.84 -6.66 -19.64
N VAL A 529 24.93 -5.69 -19.57
CA VAL A 529 24.78 -4.61 -20.55
C VAL A 529 24.58 -3.29 -19.81
N ALA A 530 25.20 -2.24 -20.32
CA ALA A 530 25.19 -0.92 -19.72
C ALA A 530 24.93 0.14 -20.78
N ALA A 531 24.23 1.20 -20.40
CA ALA A 531 24.03 2.36 -21.24
C ALA A 531 23.84 3.61 -20.39
N ASP A 532 24.31 4.73 -20.94
CA ASP A 532 23.99 6.08 -20.48
C ASP A 532 23.14 6.73 -21.59
N PHE A 533 22.06 7.38 -21.22
CA PHE A 533 21.13 8.00 -22.17
C PHE A 533 20.38 9.18 -21.55
N SER A 534 19.88 10.08 -22.40
CA SER A 534 19.00 11.18 -21.98
C SER A 534 17.54 10.74 -22.05
N LEU A 535 16.74 11.09 -21.04
CA LEU A 535 15.28 10.90 -21.06
C LEU A 535 14.57 11.66 -22.20
N ASN A 536 15.24 12.65 -22.80
CA ASN A 536 14.73 13.32 -23.99
C ASN A 536 14.75 12.43 -25.23
N GLU A 537 15.61 11.41 -25.26
CA GLU A 537 15.78 10.49 -26.40
C GLU A 537 15.16 9.13 -26.11
N TYR A 538 15.48 8.56 -24.95
CA TYR A 538 15.10 7.20 -24.55
C TYR A 538 14.56 7.19 -23.12
N ARG A 539 13.47 6.45 -22.91
CA ARG A 539 12.82 6.32 -21.59
C ARG A 539 12.71 4.87 -21.15
N TYR A 540 12.53 3.97 -22.10
CA TYR A 540 12.18 2.58 -21.83
C TYR A 540 13.33 1.65 -22.15
N ILE A 541 13.49 0.61 -21.33
CA ILE A 541 14.40 -0.53 -21.57
C ILE A 541 13.52 -1.77 -21.76
N GLY A 542 13.73 -2.56 -22.81
CA GLY A 542 12.87 -3.69 -23.09
C GLY A 542 13.55 -4.81 -23.88
N CYS A 543 12.80 -5.90 -24.06
CA CYS A 543 13.20 -7.06 -24.83
C CYS A 543 12.00 -7.72 -25.50
N ASP A 544 12.27 -8.50 -26.54
CA ASP A 544 11.33 -9.48 -27.05
C ASP A 544 11.48 -10.78 -26.27
N TRP A 545 10.38 -11.49 -26.00
CA TRP A 545 10.43 -12.75 -25.29
C TRP A 545 9.31 -13.71 -25.69
N LYS A 546 9.53 -15.00 -25.44
CA LYS A 546 8.57 -16.07 -25.69
C LYS A 546 8.69 -17.14 -24.62
N HIS A 547 7.56 -17.70 -24.17
CA HIS A 547 7.51 -18.76 -23.16
C HIS A 547 6.96 -20.05 -23.75
N TYR A 548 7.61 -21.17 -23.48
CA TYR A 548 7.19 -22.51 -23.86
C TYR A 548 7.02 -23.38 -22.60
N THR A 549 6.01 -24.24 -22.62
CA THR A 549 5.81 -25.25 -21.57
C THR A 549 6.13 -26.64 -22.08
N THR A 550 6.49 -27.52 -21.17
CA THR A 550 6.86 -28.92 -21.47
C THR A 550 5.65 -29.80 -21.73
N ASP A 551 4.48 -29.42 -21.22
CA ASP A 551 3.21 -30.16 -21.27
C ASP A 551 2.25 -29.65 -22.36
N GLY A 552 2.66 -28.64 -23.15
CA GLY A 552 1.84 -28.06 -24.21
C GLY A 552 0.68 -27.18 -23.73
N ARG A 553 0.58 -26.86 -22.44
CA ARG A 553 -0.48 -25.96 -21.95
C ARG A 553 -0.37 -24.57 -22.55
N ILE A 554 -1.51 -23.97 -22.85
CA ILE A 554 -1.60 -22.65 -23.48
C ILE A 554 -1.42 -21.47 -22.52
N LYS A 555 -1.47 -21.72 -21.21
CA LYS A 555 -1.28 -20.71 -20.15
C LYS A 555 -0.39 -21.24 -19.03
N SER A 556 0.50 -20.42 -18.50
CA SER A 556 1.31 -20.71 -17.32
C SER A 556 1.28 -19.55 -16.33
N PRO A 557 1.17 -19.79 -15.01
CA PRO A 557 1.14 -18.73 -13.99
C PRO A 557 2.53 -18.13 -13.70
N MET A 558 3.51 -18.38 -14.57
CA MET A 558 4.86 -17.84 -14.45
C MET A 558 4.80 -16.31 -14.43
N SER A 559 5.37 -15.72 -13.38
CA SER A 559 5.63 -14.28 -13.29
C SER A 559 6.99 -13.99 -13.90
N PHE A 560 7.06 -12.92 -14.67
CA PHE A 560 8.28 -12.44 -15.31
C PHE A 560 8.45 -10.94 -15.03
N LYS A 561 9.55 -10.59 -14.37
CA LYS A 561 9.98 -9.21 -14.17
C LYS A 561 11.28 -8.92 -14.91
N ILE A 562 11.33 -7.77 -15.58
CA ILE A 562 12.56 -7.19 -16.10
C ILE A 562 13.09 -6.23 -15.04
N ARG A 563 14.38 -6.32 -14.70
CA ARG A 563 15.04 -5.46 -13.72
C ARG A 563 16.28 -4.83 -14.31
N ALA A 564 16.43 -3.51 -14.26
CA ALA A 564 17.64 -2.81 -14.66
C ALA A 564 18.30 -2.15 -13.45
N TYR A 565 19.59 -2.42 -13.24
CA TYR A 565 20.33 -1.92 -12.07
C TYR A 565 20.94 -0.56 -12.36
N ASN A 566 20.62 0.41 -11.50
CA ASN A 566 21.09 1.78 -11.64
C ASN A 566 22.61 1.83 -11.65
N LYS A 567 23.18 2.71 -12.50
CA LYS A 567 24.63 2.91 -12.57
C LYS A 567 25.16 3.55 -11.29
N ILE A 568 24.44 4.55 -10.79
CA ILE A 568 24.62 5.09 -9.45
C ILE A 568 23.66 4.35 -8.52
N ARG A 569 24.20 3.51 -7.64
CA ARG A 569 23.41 2.79 -6.63
C ARG A 569 23.38 3.60 -5.35
N LYS A 570 22.18 4.00 -4.96
CA LYS A 570 21.88 4.42 -3.59
C LYS A 570 21.15 3.26 -2.91
N PRO A 571 21.24 3.10 -1.57
CA PRO A 571 20.42 2.13 -0.85
C PRO A 571 18.96 2.21 -1.33
N VAL A 572 18.34 1.05 -1.57
CA VAL A 572 16.98 0.84 -2.13
C VAL A 572 16.65 1.42 -3.51
N GLU A 573 17.55 2.19 -4.11
CA GLU A 573 17.52 2.58 -5.52
C GLU A 573 18.52 1.75 -6.33
N ASP A 574 18.70 0.48 -5.99
CA ASP A 574 19.66 -0.38 -6.70
C ASP A 574 19.22 -0.69 -8.13
N TYR A 575 17.90 -0.72 -8.36
CA TYR A 575 17.30 -1.06 -9.63
C TYR A 575 15.88 -0.52 -9.77
N VAL A 576 15.40 -0.48 -11.01
CA VAL A 576 13.96 -0.43 -11.33
C VAL A 576 13.55 -1.78 -11.91
N HIS A 577 12.32 -2.19 -11.60
CA HIS A 577 11.75 -3.39 -12.18
C HIS A 577 10.26 -3.23 -12.48
N GLU A 578 9.78 -3.96 -13.46
CA GLU A 578 8.35 -4.03 -13.77
C GLU A 578 7.97 -5.47 -14.13
N GLU A 579 6.73 -5.84 -13.84
CA GLU A 579 6.14 -7.05 -14.41
C GLU A 579 5.92 -6.83 -15.91
N VAL A 580 6.17 -7.86 -16.71
CA VAL A 580 5.87 -7.79 -18.14
C VAL A 580 4.37 -7.63 -18.37
N GLY A 581 4.02 -6.89 -19.43
CA GLY A 581 2.63 -6.63 -19.82
C GLY A 581 1.96 -5.46 -19.09
N VAL A 582 2.65 -4.79 -18.17
CA VAL A 582 2.15 -3.60 -17.47
C VAL A 582 1.78 -2.48 -18.44
N LEU A 583 0.60 -1.89 -18.27
CA LEU A 583 0.27 -0.61 -18.91
C LEU A 583 0.87 0.53 -18.08
N PHE A 584 1.86 1.23 -18.64
CA PHE A 584 2.49 2.38 -18.00
C PHE A 584 1.55 3.57 -17.90
N ASN A 585 1.73 4.34 -16.83
CA ASN A 585 1.13 5.65 -16.70
C ASN A 585 2.21 6.65 -16.29
N PRO A 586 2.81 7.36 -17.26
CA PRO A 586 3.92 8.27 -17.03
C PRO A 586 3.49 9.63 -16.48
N ASN A 587 2.24 9.75 -16.03
CA ASN A 587 1.60 11.03 -15.81
C ASN A 587 2.24 11.83 -14.67
N ILE A 588 2.01 13.14 -14.68
CA ILE A 588 2.39 14.04 -13.59
C ILE A 588 1.18 14.88 -13.21
N VAL A 589 1.10 15.25 -11.93
CA VAL A 589 0.02 16.12 -11.44
C VAL A 589 0.36 17.56 -11.77
N ARG A 590 -0.41 18.17 -12.66
CA ARG A 590 -0.31 19.60 -12.97
C ARG A 590 -1.05 20.44 -11.94
N THR A 591 -2.25 20.00 -11.56
CA THR A 591 -3.10 20.72 -10.61
C THR A 591 -3.99 19.73 -9.89
N ALA A 592 -4.20 19.97 -8.60
CA ALA A 592 -5.20 19.30 -7.79
C ALA A 592 -5.85 20.33 -6.88
N LYS A 593 -7.19 20.35 -6.82
CA LYS A 593 -7.95 21.24 -5.94
C LYS A 593 -9.17 20.54 -5.39
N VAL A 594 -9.56 20.93 -4.18
CA VAL A 594 -10.79 20.49 -3.52
C VAL A 594 -11.50 21.70 -2.94
N VAL A 595 -12.83 21.74 -3.04
CA VAL A 595 -13.67 22.79 -2.47
C VAL A 595 -14.94 22.15 -1.92
N ASN A 596 -15.36 22.60 -0.74
CA ASN A 596 -16.65 22.24 -0.15
C ASN A 596 -17.69 23.33 -0.41
N LYS A 597 -18.95 22.91 -0.60
CA LYS A 597 -20.12 23.78 -0.55
C LYS A 597 -21.17 23.06 0.27
N ASP A 598 -21.48 23.62 1.44
CA ASP A 598 -22.34 22.98 2.43
C ASP A 598 -21.87 21.56 2.77
N LYS A 599 -22.70 20.55 2.52
CA LYS A 599 -22.40 19.13 2.78
C LYS A 599 -21.89 18.38 1.55
N ASP A 600 -21.64 19.10 0.45
CA ASP A 600 -21.15 18.54 -0.80
C ASP A 600 -19.69 18.93 -1.02
N SER A 601 -18.96 18.09 -1.75
CA SER A 601 -17.54 18.30 -2.06
C SER A 601 -17.29 18.22 -3.55
N TYR A 602 -16.43 19.09 -4.05
CA TYR A 602 -15.96 19.08 -5.43
C TYR A 602 -14.44 18.98 -5.48
N ALA A 603 -13.93 18.29 -6.49
CA ALA A 603 -12.52 18.23 -6.75
C ALA A 603 -12.21 18.27 -8.25
N GLU A 604 -11.01 18.74 -8.57
CA GLU A 604 -10.44 18.70 -9.91
C GLU A 604 -8.98 18.25 -9.84
N VAL A 605 -8.61 17.31 -10.72
CA VAL A 605 -7.23 16.90 -10.95
C VAL A 605 -6.92 17.04 -12.43
N ILE A 606 -5.77 17.62 -12.75
CA ILE A 606 -5.26 17.65 -14.11
C ILE A 606 -3.93 16.92 -14.16
N LEU A 607 -3.88 15.90 -15.03
CA LEU A 607 -2.77 14.99 -15.22
C LEU A 607 -2.23 15.18 -16.63
N ASP A 608 -0.95 15.54 -16.76
CA ASP A 608 -0.27 15.57 -18.05
C ASP A 608 0.44 14.24 -18.29
N ASN A 609 0.65 13.87 -19.56
CA ASN A 609 1.21 12.59 -20.00
C ASN A 609 0.39 11.38 -19.49
N HIS A 610 -0.93 11.49 -19.52
CA HIS A 610 -1.83 10.44 -19.04
C HIS A 610 -1.80 9.21 -19.96
N CYS A 611 -1.23 8.09 -19.48
CA CYS A 611 -0.90 6.85 -20.23
C CYS A 611 0.07 7.01 -21.42
N VAL A 612 -0.03 8.09 -22.20
CA VAL A 612 0.78 8.40 -23.38
C VAL A 612 1.26 9.85 -23.26
N ASP A 613 2.54 10.07 -23.58
CA ASP A 613 3.14 11.41 -23.56
C ASP A 613 2.30 12.40 -24.40
N GLY A 614 2.15 13.62 -23.88
CA GLY A 614 1.34 14.68 -24.51
C GLY A 614 -0.18 14.54 -24.32
N SER A 615 -0.69 13.42 -23.80
CA SER A 615 -2.12 13.31 -23.44
C SER A 615 -2.40 13.98 -22.11
N THR A 616 -3.53 14.67 -21.97
CA THR A 616 -3.96 15.30 -20.71
C THR A 616 -5.29 14.73 -20.25
N LEU A 617 -5.40 14.33 -18.98
CA LEU A 617 -6.67 13.97 -18.34
C LEU A 617 -7.04 15.04 -17.31
N GLN A 618 -8.19 15.67 -17.48
CA GLN A 618 -8.81 16.53 -16.47
C GLN A 618 -10.01 15.81 -15.86
N ARG A 619 -9.87 15.40 -14.61
CA ARG A 619 -10.91 14.74 -13.82
C ARG A 619 -11.61 15.76 -12.95
N ARG A 620 -12.93 15.84 -13.04
CA ARG A 620 -13.78 16.60 -12.11
C ARG A 620 -14.68 15.65 -11.36
N MET A 621 -14.79 15.85 -10.05
CA MET A 621 -15.54 14.97 -9.16
C MET A 621 -16.48 15.80 -8.30
N VAL A 622 -17.74 15.36 -8.16
CA VAL A 622 -18.66 15.86 -7.13
C VAL A 622 -19.07 14.69 -6.25
N LEU A 623 -18.89 14.83 -4.95
CA LEU A 623 -19.37 13.91 -3.93
C LEU A 623 -20.49 14.60 -3.15
N THR A 624 -21.70 14.06 -3.25
CA THR A 624 -22.86 14.65 -2.56
C THR A 624 -22.99 14.16 -1.12
N ALA A 625 -23.76 14.89 -0.30
CA ALA A 625 -24.08 14.51 1.08
C ALA A 625 -24.76 13.12 1.21
N GLU A 626 -25.49 12.70 0.18
CA GLU A 626 -26.16 11.38 0.11
C GLU A 626 -25.19 10.25 -0.24
N GLY A 627 -23.96 10.61 -0.61
CA GLY A 627 -22.91 9.70 -1.02
C GLY A 627 -22.96 9.35 -2.50
N ILE A 628 -23.56 10.17 -3.36
CA ILE A 628 -23.49 9.97 -4.81
C ILE A 628 -22.18 10.59 -5.30
N LEU A 629 -21.38 9.81 -6.02
CA LEU A 629 -20.13 10.28 -6.62
C LEU A 629 -20.31 10.41 -8.14
N ILE A 630 -20.09 11.62 -8.66
CA ILE A 630 -20.18 11.93 -10.09
C ILE A 630 -18.79 12.29 -10.58
N LEU A 631 -18.36 11.68 -11.68
CA LEU A 631 -17.12 12.00 -12.36
C LEU A 631 -17.41 12.51 -13.76
N GLN A 632 -16.74 13.61 -14.12
CA GLN A 632 -16.61 14.08 -15.50
C GLN A 632 -15.11 14.05 -15.83
N ASP A 633 -14.70 13.02 -16.56
CA ASP A 633 -13.33 12.86 -17.06
C ASP A 633 -13.25 13.44 -18.47
N HIS A 634 -12.39 14.44 -18.65
CA HIS A 634 -12.12 15.08 -19.94
C HIS A 634 -10.70 14.73 -20.40
N LEU A 635 -10.59 13.88 -21.41
CA LEU A 635 -9.33 13.41 -21.97
C LEU A 635 -9.02 14.16 -23.27
N ILE A 636 -7.84 14.74 -23.36
CA ILE A 636 -7.25 15.24 -24.61
C ILE A 636 -6.13 14.27 -25.00
N PRO A 637 -6.32 13.44 -26.03
CA PRO A 637 -5.30 12.51 -26.51
C PRO A 637 -4.12 13.25 -27.16
N GLY A 638 -2.89 12.78 -26.92
CA GLY A 638 -1.69 13.29 -27.55
C GLY A 638 -1.51 12.87 -29.02
N GLU A 639 -0.40 13.25 -29.63
CA GLU A 639 -0.09 12.97 -31.04
C GLU A 639 -0.01 11.45 -31.35
N ASP A 640 0.63 10.70 -30.47
CA ASP A 640 0.94 9.27 -30.65
C ASP A 640 -0.24 8.32 -30.32
N THR A 641 -1.47 8.83 -30.34
CA THR A 641 -2.68 8.07 -29.95
C THR A 641 -3.49 7.54 -31.13
N GLU A 642 -2.94 7.56 -32.35
CA GLU A 642 -3.61 7.01 -33.52
C GLU A 642 -3.89 5.49 -33.35
N GLY A 643 -5.14 5.10 -33.57
CA GLY A 643 -5.61 3.72 -33.41
C GLY A 643 -5.81 3.27 -31.95
N TYR A 644 -5.70 4.18 -30.98
CA TYR A 644 -5.97 3.88 -29.58
C TYR A 644 -7.48 3.81 -29.29
N THR A 645 -7.78 3.18 -28.16
CA THR A 645 -9.09 3.17 -27.51
C THR A 645 -8.91 3.81 -26.12
N ALA A 646 -9.81 4.73 -25.77
CA ALA A 646 -9.90 5.30 -24.43
C ALA A 646 -11.12 4.71 -23.73
N GLY A 647 -11.04 4.52 -22.42
CA GLY A 647 -12.22 4.13 -21.66
C GLY A 647 -12.11 4.38 -20.16
N SER A 648 -13.22 4.82 -19.57
CA SER A 648 -13.42 4.89 -18.13
C SER A 648 -13.60 3.48 -17.60
N ILE A 649 -12.74 3.06 -16.66
CA ILE A 649 -12.73 1.73 -16.06
C ILE A 649 -12.97 1.79 -14.56
N TRP A 650 -13.73 0.82 -14.04
CA TRP A 650 -14.08 0.71 -12.63
C TRP A 650 -13.96 -0.73 -12.15
N GLN A 651 -13.36 -0.91 -10.98
CA GLN A 651 -13.10 -2.21 -10.40
C GLN A 651 -14.24 -2.62 -9.47
N LEU A 652 -14.96 -3.67 -9.83
CA LEU A 652 -16.05 -4.23 -9.03
C LEU A 652 -15.63 -5.59 -8.48
N TYR A 653 -15.65 -5.74 -7.17
CA TYR A 653 -15.27 -6.98 -6.49
C TYR A 653 -16.11 -8.19 -6.89
N GLN A 654 -17.43 -8.02 -6.90
CA GLN A 654 -18.38 -9.07 -7.24
C GLN A 654 -19.56 -8.47 -8.01
N MET A 655 -19.56 -8.60 -9.33
CA MET A 655 -20.67 -8.16 -10.17
C MET A 655 -21.96 -8.90 -9.81
N ASP A 656 -23.08 -8.17 -9.77
CA ASP A 656 -24.42 -8.68 -9.44
C ASP A 656 -25.36 -8.51 -10.63
N GLU A 657 -26.07 -7.38 -10.70
CA GLU A 657 -26.94 -7.01 -11.82
C GLU A 657 -26.21 -6.14 -12.85
N ARG A 658 -26.69 -6.10 -14.09
CA ARG A 658 -26.22 -5.16 -15.11
C ARG A 658 -27.30 -4.85 -16.14
N GLY A 659 -27.13 -3.71 -16.81
CA GLY A 659 -27.82 -3.37 -18.05
C GLY A 659 -26.84 -3.09 -19.17
N GLU A 660 -27.24 -2.22 -20.10
CA GLU A 660 -26.42 -1.81 -21.24
C GLU A 660 -25.21 -0.99 -20.79
N ASN A 661 -25.44 0.06 -20.02
CA ASN A 661 -24.44 1.08 -19.63
C ASN A 661 -24.30 1.21 -18.10
N TRP A 662 -24.78 0.22 -17.34
CA TRP A 662 -24.70 0.23 -15.89
C TRP A 662 -24.44 -1.17 -15.33
N PHE A 663 -23.74 -1.19 -14.20
CA PHE A 663 -23.25 -2.39 -13.54
C PHE A 663 -23.42 -2.24 -12.04
N SER A 664 -23.98 -3.25 -11.40
CA SER A 664 -24.09 -3.32 -9.96
C SER A 664 -23.10 -4.32 -9.40
N THR A 665 -22.66 -4.06 -8.17
CA THR A 665 -21.86 -4.97 -7.38
C THR A 665 -22.36 -5.03 -5.94
N HIS A 666 -22.14 -6.19 -5.32
CA HIS A 666 -22.14 -6.34 -3.87
C HIS A 666 -20.90 -5.70 -3.22
N GLY A 667 -20.64 -4.41 -3.53
CA GLY A 667 -19.38 -3.70 -3.23
C GLY A 667 -19.00 -3.69 -1.76
N GLY A 668 -19.96 -3.81 -0.85
CA GLY A 668 -19.73 -3.89 0.58
C GLY A 668 -19.62 -5.32 1.14
N LYS A 669 -19.07 -6.26 0.37
CA LYS A 669 -18.62 -7.54 0.89
C LYS A 669 -17.11 -7.52 1.10
N LYS A 670 -16.67 -7.98 2.26
CA LYS A 670 -15.25 -8.10 2.60
C LYS A 670 -14.60 -9.07 1.63
N ILE A 671 -13.60 -8.64 0.87
CA ILE A 671 -12.77 -9.52 0.04
C ILE A 671 -11.33 -9.43 0.52
N TYR A 672 -10.79 -10.59 0.89
CA TYR A 672 -9.41 -10.73 1.34
C TYR A 672 -8.67 -11.69 0.42
N ARG A 673 -7.40 -11.38 0.15
CA ARG A 673 -6.52 -12.20 -0.69
C ARG A 673 -6.44 -13.67 -0.24
N ASP A 674 -6.42 -13.90 1.08
CA ASP A 674 -6.03 -15.20 1.66
C ASP A 674 -7.06 -15.79 2.64
N THR A 675 -8.35 -15.40 2.58
CA THR A 675 -9.32 -15.89 3.57
C THR A 675 -10.63 -16.43 2.98
N PRO A 676 -11.25 -17.44 3.63
CA PRO A 676 -12.56 -17.96 3.24
C PRO A 676 -13.71 -16.95 3.39
N ASN A 677 -13.50 -15.87 4.14
CA ASN A 677 -14.52 -14.85 4.45
C ASN A 677 -14.78 -13.87 3.29
N ALA A 678 -14.22 -14.11 2.10
CA ALA A 678 -14.59 -13.38 0.90
C ALA A 678 -16.11 -13.45 0.72
N GLY A 679 -16.80 -12.31 0.77
CA GLY A 679 -18.24 -12.25 0.60
C GLY A 679 -19.07 -11.92 1.85
N GLN A 680 -18.44 -11.73 3.02
CA GLN A 680 -19.12 -11.39 4.26
C GLN A 680 -19.49 -9.89 4.34
N PRO A 681 -20.62 -9.52 4.96
CA PRO A 681 -21.00 -8.13 5.22
C PRO A 681 -19.95 -7.30 5.97
N TRP A 682 -19.86 -6.02 5.63
CA TRP A 682 -19.31 -5.01 6.55
C TRP A 682 -20.21 -4.82 7.76
N LYS A 683 -19.59 -4.59 8.91
CA LYS A 683 -20.23 -4.28 10.17
C LYS A 683 -19.96 -2.83 10.58
N ASP A 684 -20.94 -2.18 11.18
CA ASP A 684 -20.76 -0.87 11.79
C ASP A 684 -19.99 -0.96 13.12
N ALA A 685 -19.76 0.18 13.76
CA ALA A 685 -19.08 0.28 15.06
C ALA A 685 -19.82 -0.43 16.22
N SER A 686 -21.09 -0.81 16.03
CA SER A 686 -21.89 -1.58 16.99
C SER A 686 -21.87 -3.09 16.67
N GLY A 687 -21.18 -3.50 15.60
CA GLY A 687 -21.11 -4.88 15.14
C GLY A 687 -22.30 -5.33 14.28
N ASN A 688 -23.22 -4.43 13.92
CA ASN A 688 -24.37 -4.74 13.08
C ASN A 688 -24.00 -4.70 11.60
N GLU A 689 -24.64 -5.54 10.79
CA GLU A 689 -24.45 -5.50 9.35
C GLU A 689 -24.90 -4.17 8.74
N ILE A 690 -24.08 -3.59 7.86
CA ILE A 690 -24.44 -2.37 7.13
C ILE A 690 -25.38 -2.74 5.97
N GLU A 691 -26.54 -2.08 5.89
CA GLU A 691 -27.54 -2.33 4.85
C GLU A 691 -27.20 -1.64 3.52
N LYS A 692 -26.72 -0.39 3.57
CA LYS A 692 -26.33 0.40 2.39
C LYS A 692 -24.92 0.04 1.94
N ARG A 693 -24.81 -1.18 1.41
CA ARG A 693 -23.54 -1.84 1.09
C ARG A 693 -23.46 -2.33 -0.37
N GLN A 694 -24.37 -1.90 -1.22
CA GLN A 694 -24.33 -2.18 -2.66
C GLN A 694 -23.85 -0.95 -3.40
N LEU A 695 -23.26 -1.14 -4.59
CA LEU A 695 -22.73 -0.05 -5.39
C LEU A 695 -23.18 -0.21 -6.85
N LEU A 696 -23.76 0.84 -7.41
CA LEU A 696 -24.09 0.96 -8.82
C LEU A 696 -23.05 1.85 -9.50
N VAL A 697 -22.47 1.39 -10.61
CA VAL A 697 -21.70 2.20 -11.55
C VAL A 697 -22.52 2.37 -12.83
N TYR A 698 -22.84 3.61 -13.15
CA TYR A 698 -23.60 3.99 -14.34
C TYR A 698 -22.73 4.89 -15.23
N PHE A 699 -22.65 4.58 -16.51
CA PHE A 699 -21.98 5.42 -17.51
C PHE A 699 -23.02 6.20 -18.30
N GLU A 700 -22.82 7.50 -18.53
CA GLU A 700 -23.68 8.25 -19.46
C GLU A 700 -23.69 7.58 -20.85
N LYS A 701 -24.88 7.50 -21.47
CA LYS A 701 -25.00 7.00 -22.84
C LYS A 701 -24.49 8.03 -23.84
N GLN A 702 -23.49 7.65 -24.62
CA GLN A 702 -23.00 8.43 -25.76
C GLN A 702 -23.01 7.57 -27.04
N PRO A 703 -23.28 8.15 -28.23
CA PRO A 703 -23.45 7.40 -29.48
C PRO A 703 -22.24 6.54 -29.87
N ASP A 704 -21.02 7.04 -29.66
CA ASP A 704 -19.78 6.38 -30.07
C ASP A 704 -19.15 5.50 -28.97
N CYS A 705 -19.80 5.43 -27.81
CA CYS A 705 -19.36 4.63 -26.68
C CYS A 705 -19.94 3.21 -26.72
N SER A 706 -19.09 2.26 -26.35
CA SER A 706 -19.47 0.87 -26.06
C SER A 706 -19.18 0.54 -24.60
N TYR A 707 -20.01 -0.31 -24.01
CA TYR A 707 -19.93 -0.65 -22.59
C TYR A 707 -19.68 -2.13 -22.43
N GLY A 708 -18.95 -2.51 -21.40
CA GLY A 708 -18.63 -3.91 -21.17
C GLY A 708 -18.02 -4.15 -19.81
N PHE A 709 -17.65 -5.40 -19.59
CA PHE A 709 -16.99 -5.83 -18.38
C PHE A 709 -16.04 -6.98 -18.70
N GLN A 710 -14.99 -7.11 -17.90
CA GLN A 710 -14.03 -8.17 -18.01
C GLN A 710 -13.57 -8.62 -16.62
N LYS A 711 -13.65 -9.92 -16.35
CA LYS A 711 -13.09 -10.49 -15.13
C LYS A 711 -11.56 -10.55 -15.24
N GLN A 712 -10.88 -10.05 -14.22
CA GLN A 712 -9.41 -10.14 -14.15
C GLN A 712 -8.97 -11.56 -13.78
N GLU A 713 -7.81 -11.97 -14.29
CA GLU A 713 -7.22 -13.28 -13.97
C GLU A 713 -6.27 -13.22 -12.75
N TYR A 714 -6.16 -12.08 -12.06
CA TYR A 714 -5.23 -11.86 -10.93
C TYR A 714 -5.76 -12.33 -9.55
N THR A 715 -5.00 -12.24 -8.46
CA THR A 715 -5.29 -12.94 -7.18
C THR A 715 -6.70 -12.74 -6.59
N ILE A 716 -7.26 -11.52 -6.58
CA ILE A 716 -8.64 -11.27 -6.08
C ILE A 716 -9.70 -11.25 -7.20
N GLN A 717 -9.29 -11.37 -8.46
CA GLN A 717 -10.14 -11.47 -9.66
C GLN A 717 -11.35 -10.50 -9.72
N PRO A 718 -11.17 -9.17 -9.51
CA PRO A 718 -12.28 -8.24 -9.65
C PRO A 718 -12.77 -8.22 -11.10
N THR A 719 -14.00 -7.78 -11.28
CA THR A 719 -14.57 -7.48 -12.59
C THR A 719 -14.35 -6.01 -12.91
N THR A 720 -13.55 -5.74 -13.94
CA THR A 720 -13.41 -4.39 -14.46
C THR A 720 -14.58 -4.09 -15.39
N VAL A 721 -15.40 -3.10 -15.06
CA VAL A 721 -16.47 -2.59 -15.94
C VAL A 721 -15.98 -1.34 -16.64
N PHE A 722 -16.48 -1.08 -17.85
CA PHE A 722 -15.97 0.02 -18.65
C PHE A 722 -17.00 0.63 -19.60
N SER A 723 -16.76 1.92 -19.91
CA SER A 723 -17.25 2.61 -21.09
C SER A 723 -16.04 2.99 -21.95
N LYS A 724 -16.05 2.66 -23.24
CA LYS A 724 -14.91 2.88 -24.13
C LYS A 724 -15.34 3.39 -25.51
N GLN A 725 -14.45 4.14 -26.15
CA GLN A 725 -14.60 4.61 -27.52
C GLN A 725 -13.25 4.75 -28.22
N ARG A 726 -13.28 4.84 -29.56
CA ARG A 726 -12.08 5.10 -30.37
C ARG A 726 -11.59 6.52 -30.15
N VAL A 727 -10.30 6.70 -30.39
CA VAL A 727 -9.59 7.96 -30.14
C VAL A 727 -9.10 8.54 -31.45
N THR A 728 -9.34 9.83 -31.64
CA THR A 728 -8.63 10.66 -32.63
C THR A 728 -7.62 11.53 -31.87
N PRO A 729 -6.35 11.60 -32.30
CA PRO A 729 -5.38 12.52 -31.70
C PRO A 729 -5.92 13.95 -31.59
N PHE A 730 -5.67 14.60 -30.45
CA PHE A 730 -6.09 15.97 -30.12
C PHE A 730 -7.60 16.24 -30.02
N GLU A 731 -8.48 15.30 -30.41
CA GLU A 731 -9.92 15.46 -30.25
C GLU A 731 -10.33 15.10 -28.82
N PRO A 732 -10.97 16.04 -28.08
CA PRO A 732 -11.33 15.80 -26.70
C PRO A 732 -12.45 14.78 -26.55
N LEU A 733 -12.34 13.94 -25.53
CA LEU A 733 -13.35 12.95 -25.14
C LEU A 733 -13.83 13.25 -23.72
N THR A 734 -15.14 13.15 -23.49
CA THR A 734 -15.73 13.33 -22.15
C THR A 734 -16.42 12.04 -21.72
N PHE A 735 -16.02 11.48 -20.58
CA PHE A 735 -16.68 10.36 -19.94
C PHE A 735 -17.38 10.84 -18.67
N VAL A 736 -18.68 10.55 -18.53
CA VAL A 736 -19.43 10.81 -17.30
C VAL A 736 -19.78 9.49 -16.63
N THR A 737 -19.32 9.33 -15.39
CA THR A 737 -19.66 8.17 -14.55
C THR A 737 -20.42 8.64 -13.31
N VAL A 738 -21.51 7.94 -12.98
CA VAL A 738 -22.29 8.14 -11.76
C VAL A 738 -22.19 6.88 -10.91
N ILE A 739 -21.79 7.07 -9.66
CA ILE A 739 -21.60 6.00 -8.68
C ILE A 739 -22.60 6.22 -7.55
N VAL A 740 -23.48 5.24 -7.36
CA VAL A 740 -24.59 5.33 -6.41
C VAL A 740 -24.52 4.17 -5.42
N PRO A 741 -24.20 4.43 -4.15
CA PRO A 741 -24.33 3.43 -3.11
C PRO A 741 -25.79 3.25 -2.73
N TYR A 742 -26.21 2.00 -2.51
CA TYR A 742 -27.61 1.69 -2.24
C TYR A 742 -27.81 0.52 -1.27
N SER A 743 -29.02 0.44 -0.71
CA SER A 743 -29.41 -0.59 0.25
C SER A 743 -29.67 -1.92 -0.45
N ILE A 744 -29.28 -3.02 0.21
CA ILE A 744 -29.65 -4.39 -0.19
C ILE A 744 -31.17 -4.62 -0.35
N LYS A 745 -32.00 -3.70 0.17
CA LYS A 745 -33.46 -3.74 0.04
C LYS A 745 -33.99 -3.13 -1.26
N LYS A 746 -33.12 -2.50 -2.07
CA LYS A 746 -33.48 -1.89 -3.37
C LYS A 746 -32.86 -2.68 -4.51
N LYS A 747 -33.48 -2.63 -5.69
CA LYS A 747 -32.89 -3.18 -6.92
C LYS A 747 -32.13 -2.10 -7.68
N ALA A 748 -31.07 -2.48 -8.38
CA ALA A 748 -30.28 -1.53 -9.15
C ALA A 748 -31.10 -0.92 -10.30
N VAL A 749 -31.96 -1.74 -10.93
CA VAL A 749 -32.83 -1.28 -12.03
C VAL A 749 -33.76 -0.13 -11.63
N ASP A 750 -34.27 -0.11 -10.40
CA ASP A 750 -35.19 0.94 -9.92
C ASP A 750 -34.44 2.28 -9.78
N ILE A 751 -33.17 2.24 -9.37
CA ILE A 751 -32.29 3.41 -9.26
C ILE A 751 -31.95 3.93 -10.65
N VAL A 752 -31.64 3.02 -11.58
CA VAL A 752 -31.33 3.39 -12.98
C VAL A 752 -32.52 4.04 -13.67
N GLN A 753 -33.74 3.52 -13.45
CA GLN A 753 -34.97 4.10 -14.01
C GLN A 753 -35.25 5.52 -13.49
N SER A 754 -34.72 5.86 -12.32
CA SER A 754 -34.86 7.20 -11.75
C SER A 754 -33.70 8.15 -12.06
N LEU A 755 -32.69 7.66 -12.76
CA LEU A 755 -31.48 8.38 -13.11
C LEU A 755 -31.57 8.90 -14.56
N SER A 756 -31.26 10.18 -14.75
CA SER A 756 -31.10 10.81 -16.05
C SER A 756 -29.76 11.52 -16.12
N THR A 757 -29.04 11.36 -17.22
CA THR A 757 -27.77 12.03 -17.49
C THR A 757 -27.84 12.72 -18.83
N ARG A 758 -27.23 13.91 -18.91
CA ARG A 758 -27.09 14.63 -20.17
C ARG A 758 -25.88 15.56 -20.11
N THR A 759 -24.99 15.42 -21.10
CA THR A 759 -23.91 16.35 -21.37
C THR A 759 -24.25 17.18 -22.60
N LEU A 760 -24.29 18.50 -22.42
CA LEU A 760 -24.53 19.48 -23.50
C LEU A 760 -23.54 20.64 -23.33
N ASP A 761 -22.85 21.01 -24.41
CA ASP A 761 -21.87 22.11 -24.44
C ASP A 761 -20.82 22.03 -23.30
N GLY A 762 -20.42 20.80 -22.94
CA GLY A 762 -19.47 20.52 -21.86
C GLY A 762 -20.02 20.65 -20.44
N CYS A 763 -21.33 20.87 -20.27
CA CYS A 763 -22.00 20.79 -18.98
C CYS A 763 -22.72 19.45 -18.84
N SER A 764 -22.30 18.64 -17.87
CA SER A 764 -22.93 17.38 -17.51
C SER A 764 -23.94 17.62 -16.40
N THR A 765 -25.20 17.28 -16.66
CA THR A 765 -26.29 17.30 -15.70
C THR A 765 -26.69 15.87 -15.35
N VAL A 766 -26.73 15.55 -14.06
CA VAL A 766 -27.18 14.27 -13.52
C VAL A 766 -28.40 14.53 -12.64
N GLN A 767 -29.50 13.85 -12.91
CA GLN A 767 -30.72 13.91 -12.10
C GLN A 767 -31.02 12.53 -11.52
N ILE A 768 -31.32 12.47 -10.24
CA ILE A 768 -31.74 11.24 -9.56
C ILE A 768 -33.02 11.55 -8.79
N LYS A 769 -34.10 10.86 -9.16
CA LYS A 769 -35.42 10.99 -8.52
C LYS A 769 -35.64 9.86 -7.53
N ASN A 770 -35.75 10.19 -6.25
CA ASN A 770 -36.21 9.25 -5.25
C ASN A 770 -37.65 9.60 -4.85
N ASN A 771 -38.40 8.64 -4.28
CA ASN A 771 -39.82 8.84 -3.90
C ASN A 771 -40.09 10.02 -2.95
N LYS A 772 -39.05 10.69 -2.43
CA LYS A 772 -39.13 11.77 -1.46
C LYS A 772 -38.35 13.03 -1.85
N GLU A 773 -37.46 12.96 -2.84
CA GLU A 773 -36.50 14.03 -3.14
C GLU A 773 -35.95 13.88 -4.56
N GLU A 774 -35.77 14.99 -5.27
CA GLU A 774 -35.05 15.05 -6.54
C GLU A 774 -33.71 15.75 -6.35
N ILE A 775 -32.63 15.07 -6.73
CA ILE A 775 -31.27 15.61 -6.67
C ILE A 775 -30.80 15.88 -8.09
N THR A 776 -30.41 17.12 -8.38
CA THR A 776 -29.79 17.52 -9.65
C THR A 776 -28.37 17.99 -9.40
N ILE A 777 -27.40 17.34 -10.02
CA ILE A 777 -25.98 17.70 -10.00
C ILE A 777 -25.60 18.26 -11.37
N GLN A 778 -24.87 19.38 -11.38
CA GLN A 778 -24.30 19.95 -12.60
C GLN A 778 -22.80 20.13 -12.44
N ILE A 779 -22.03 19.81 -13.48
CA ILE A 779 -20.58 19.99 -13.56
C ILE A 779 -20.23 20.47 -14.97
N ASP A 780 -19.50 21.57 -15.10
CA ASP A 780 -19.03 22.07 -16.40
C ASP A 780 -17.51 21.95 -16.61
N MET A 781 -17.07 22.14 -17.85
CA MET A 781 -15.65 22.12 -18.22
C MET A 781 -14.81 23.27 -17.62
N LYS A 782 -15.43 24.26 -16.98
CA LYS A 782 -14.72 25.36 -16.30
C LYS A 782 -14.56 25.07 -14.80
N GLY A 783 -15.13 23.97 -14.32
CA GLY A 783 -15.12 23.59 -12.91
C GLY A 783 -16.21 24.25 -12.07
N ASN A 784 -17.24 24.83 -12.71
CA ASN A 784 -18.45 25.22 -11.98
C ASN A 784 -19.29 23.98 -11.68
N TRP A 785 -19.85 23.94 -10.48
CA TRP A 785 -20.67 22.83 -10.04
C TRP A 785 -21.79 23.28 -9.10
N ASN A 786 -22.90 22.55 -9.11
CA ASN A 786 -24.01 22.75 -8.18
C ASN A 786 -24.71 21.43 -7.87
N VAL A 787 -25.23 21.32 -6.64
CA VAL A 787 -26.14 20.26 -6.22
C VAL A 787 -27.44 20.92 -5.77
N PHE A 788 -28.55 20.57 -6.42
CA PHE A 788 -29.89 21.05 -6.08
C PHE A 788 -30.71 19.91 -5.52
N ARG A 789 -31.40 20.17 -4.40
CA ARG A 789 -32.31 19.23 -3.72
C ARG A 789 -33.70 19.82 -3.73
N LYS A 790 -34.70 19.07 -4.21
CA LYS A 790 -36.10 19.49 -4.30
C LYS A 790 -37.03 18.50 -3.64
#